data_AF-A0A1H1MNY7-F1
#
_entry.id   AF-A0A1H1MNY7-F1
#
_cell.length_a   1.000
_cell.length_b   1.000
_cell.length_c   1.000
_cell.angle_alpha   90.00
_cell.angle_beta   90.00
_cell.angle_gamma   90.00
#
_symmetry.space_group_name_H-M   'P 1'
#
loop_
_entity.id
_entity.type
_entity.pdbx_description
1 polymer ?
#
loop_
_entity_poly.entity_id
_entity_poly.type
_entity_poly.pdbx_seq_one_letter_code
_entity_poly.pdbx_strand_id
1 'polypeptide(L)'
;MAIQDGYTPLDKLLQDDLSPFIGPQAATGCLVLVPAQTGIGKTHSVLQLILAELVAGESSNKSVRQIYYVTNSVDNVRQSYNELLRTIDEKLPEHAALLKRQILYLPRQDSQMQSVSDAVVEQVIELFSLQANRVLQDKWREMRKMRRFMESHSHSKGALQSSLDQLAQTTYGLLVNAIQSRQRSEYPLQLSEADLELLDCLLPGDRMARGEARVAFLTTHKFMGGYQTLRGRTHPLRELDNALLLIDEFDRQNEVILHIMAEQKALDLIELTRTLHANLQLHQVERSSRYAGIEEQFDSLRLSLSEFAQRWHLEFAFNTEGDSFEDEKVRLFSDRTVTHAHSSAHLFRLSTDQQLRKNVIYTEVMGSEAGQDSFDKRLSRFINEADWVYRRFIWVMRSSVWRYMQNSPSRDSDARADSATLQEAVMSILSHLNLQRLSDVVFAALDVQSSLVGGRGHRSPEDIRAGARTYHDKGLKLTDVRRNEGTRDTVSCYFTGLAVTPSGLLARMVEGGAKVVGVSATATSRTVIRNFDLAYLQGRLGPRFIELTREQQEAVGNWYRSRRRYADTGVQIDVQFVAEDRRLVAEALQSLSGRPVSKPAMALGYLFGEEEGGDYQLSWVSKLVAALAGFMAAEHNRYMLVLLNRTISASRYPRFVNFLKSFLQRAAADSGVGVRLFDGMNADAMAYGEFDEVRNHLGGSADKVVVLSAYGSMGEGKNPDYAVQQVAELEQLVWVGNGQAPASVRTDIDTLYLEKPTHQLFSSEDYQVGQLLLLHQIMALQESGWISLAETRTWVRKALQGMAHRQHLGAYHKTGDYVWLIRKV
;
A
#
# COMPACT_ATOMS: atom_id res chain seq x y z
N MET A 1 -28.16 13.86 -20.38
CA MET A 1 -28.20 14.92 -19.35
C MET A 1 -26.92 15.72 -19.43
N ALA A 2 -26.97 17.00 -19.84
CA ALA A 2 -25.78 17.82 -19.96
C ALA A 2 -25.51 18.53 -18.61
N ILE A 3 -24.52 18.04 -17.87
CA ILE A 3 -23.94 18.74 -16.72
C ILE A 3 -22.87 19.68 -17.31
N GLN A 4 -23.29 20.78 -17.98
CA GLN A 4 -22.36 21.60 -18.79
C GLN A 4 -22.07 23.00 -18.25
N ASP A 5 -22.57 23.39 -17.07
CA ASP A 5 -22.18 24.66 -16.45
C ASP A 5 -21.02 24.48 -15.46
N GLY A 6 -19.88 25.13 -15.75
CA GLY A 6 -18.82 25.38 -14.76
C GLY A 6 -17.63 24.41 -14.74
N TYR A 7 -17.28 23.73 -15.84
CA TYR A 7 -16.09 22.86 -15.85
C TYR A 7 -14.81 23.62 -15.52
N THR A 8 -14.05 23.09 -14.55
CA THR A 8 -12.67 23.48 -14.35
C THR A 8 -11.81 22.94 -15.50
N PRO A 9 -10.61 23.51 -15.75
CA PRO A 9 -9.69 22.93 -16.73
C PRO A 9 -9.35 21.45 -16.45
N LEU A 10 -9.41 21.02 -15.19
CA LEU A 10 -9.18 19.64 -14.81
C LEU A 10 -10.36 18.73 -15.16
N ASP A 11 -11.60 19.22 -15.02
CA ASP A 11 -12.79 18.50 -15.46
C ASP A 11 -12.79 18.30 -16.98
N LYS A 12 -12.50 19.35 -17.74
CA LYS A 12 -12.37 19.29 -19.21
C LYS A 12 -11.30 18.28 -19.62
N LEU A 13 -10.14 18.32 -18.97
CA LEU A 13 -9.05 17.39 -19.26
C LEU A 13 -9.50 15.93 -19.08
N LEU A 14 -10.13 15.62 -17.94
CA LEU A 14 -10.53 14.25 -17.60
C LEU A 14 -11.72 13.76 -18.42
N GLN A 15 -12.73 14.60 -18.67
CA GLN A 15 -13.99 14.19 -19.27
C GLN A 15 -14.00 14.29 -20.79
N ASP A 16 -13.30 15.29 -21.36
CA ASP A 16 -13.31 15.56 -22.80
C ASP A 16 -11.98 15.13 -23.43
N ASP A 17 -10.87 15.74 -23.02
CA ASP A 17 -9.61 15.58 -23.73
C ASP A 17 -9.03 14.15 -23.62
N LEU A 18 -9.19 13.51 -22.46
CA LEU A 18 -8.72 12.14 -22.22
C LEU A 18 -9.75 11.06 -22.58
N SER A 19 -11.00 11.45 -22.88
CA SER A 19 -12.09 10.54 -23.26
C SER A 19 -11.71 9.50 -24.33
N PRO A 20 -10.94 9.83 -25.38
CA PRO A 20 -10.52 8.86 -26.39
C PRO A 20 -9.68 7.70 -25.85
N PHE A 21 -9.00 7.89 -24.72
CA PHE A 21 -8.10 6.90 -24.11
C PHE A 21 -8.73 6.20 -22.90
N ILE A 22 -9.41 6.96 -22.05
CA ILE A 22 -9.96 6.44 -20.78
C ILE A 22 -11.46 6.17 -20.83
N GLY A 23 -12.15 6.54 -21.91
CA GLY A 23 -13.58 6.31 -22.09
C GLY A 23 -13.93 4.83 -22.30
N PRO A 24 -15.20 4.42 -22.13
CA PRO A 24 -15.63 3.03 -22.19
C PRO A 24 -15.49 2.40 -23.59
N GLN A 25 -15.34 3.22 -24.64
CA GLN A 25 -15.16 2.76 -26.02
C GLN A 25 -13.69 2.52 -26.40
N ALA A 26 -12.74 2.93 -25.55
CA ALA A 26 -11.33 2.73 -25.84
C ALA A 26 -10.97 1.23 -25.75
N ALA A 27 -10.43 0.70 -26.85
CA ALA A 27 -10.21 -0.74 -27.04
C ALA A 27 -9.05 -1.32 -26.22
N THR A 28 -8.11 -0.48 -25.76
CA THR A 28 -6.93 -0.92 -25.01
C THR A 28 -6.87 -0.26 -23.64
N GLY A 29 -6.30 -0.96 -22.67
CA GLY A 29 -5.89 -0.33 -21.41
C GLY A 29 -4.84 0.75 -21.62
N CYS A 30 -4.79 1.71 -20.72
CA CYS A 30 -3.85 2.84 -20.74
C CYS A 30 -3.45 3.27 -19.32
N LEU A 31 -2.34 3.99 -19.21
CA LEU A 31 -1.93 4.72 -18.01
C LEU A 31 -1.83 6.20 -18.36
N VAL A 32 -2.56 7.04 -17.62
CA VAL A 32 -2.47 8.50 -17.73
C VAL A 32 -2.10 9.06 -16.38
N LEU A 33 -1.12 9.96 -16.35
CA LEU A 33 -0.69 10.65 -15.13
C LEU A 33 -1.12 12.12 -15.20
N VAL A 34 -1.83 12.57 -14.17
CA VAL A 34 -2.34 13.93 -14.08
C VAL A 34 -1.63 14.65 -12.92
N PRO A 35 -0.54 15.40 -13.22
CA PRO A 35 0.17 16.21 -12.23
C PRO A 35 -0.71 17.42 -11.87
N ALA A 36 -1.47 17.28 -10.79
CA ALA A 36 -2.39 18.31 -10.35
C ALA A 36 -2.02 18.72 -8.92
N GLN A 37 -1.71 19.99 -8.68
CA GLN A 37 -1.25 20.47 -7.38
C GLN A 37 -2.38 20.44 -6.33
N THR A 38 -2.04 20.44 -5.04
CA THR A 38 -3.05 20.36 -3.96
C THR A 38 -3.89 21.63 -3.90
N GLY A 39 -5.18 21.49 -3.58
CA GLY A 39 -6.12 22.61 -3.49
C GLY A 39 -6.69 23.13 -4.83
N ILE A 40 -6.48 22.46 -5.96
CA ILE A 40 -7.15 22.83 -7.24
C ILE A 40 -8.40 22.01 -7.56
N GLY A 41 -8.82 21.14 -6.64
CA GLY A 41 -10.01 20.29 -6.82
C GLY A 41 -9.74 18.97 -7.54
N LYS A 42 -8.58 18.35 -7.31
CA LYS A 42 -8.22 17.02 -7.86
C LYS A 42 -9.31 15.97 -7.64
N THR A 43 -9.56 15.67 -6.37
CA THR A 43 -10.52 14.65 -5.94
C THR A 43 -11.90 14.99 -6.46
N HIS A 44 -12.32 16.26 -6.34
CA HIS A 44 -13.58 16.72 -6.91
C HIS A 44 -13.70 16.42 -8.42
N SER A 45 -12.67 16.69 -9.22
CA SER A 45 -12.70 16.44 -10.67
C SER A 45 -12.77 14.95 -11.01
N VAL A 46 -12.09 14.11 -10.21
CA VAL A 46 -12.21 12.64 -10.30
C VAL A 46 -13.64 12.19 -9.96
N LEU A 47 -14.28 12.77 -8.95
CA LEU A 47 -15.68 12.48 -8.61
C LEU A 47 -16.65 12.94 -9.71
N GLN A 48 -16.40 14.09 -10.35
CA GLN A 48 -17.20 14.53 -11.50
C GLN A 48 -17.05 13.57 -12.69
N LEU A 49 -15.86 13.02 -12.94
CA LEU A 49 -15.66 11.97 -13.95
C LEU A 49 -16.47 10.70 -13.62
N ILE A 50 -16.47 10.24 -12.36
CA ILE A 50 -17.30 9.10 -11.92
C ILE A 50 -18.79 9.40 -12.16
N LEU A 51 -19.25 10.59 -11.81
CA LEU A 51 -20.64 11.01 -12.00
C LEU A 51 -21.02 11.01 -13.49
N ALA A 52 -20.15 11.55 -14.36
CA ALA A 52 -20.35 11.56 -15.80
C ALA A 52 -20.46 10.14 -16.37
N GLU A 53 -19.63 9.21 -15.90
CA GLU A 53 -19.67 7.79 -16.30
C GLU A 53 -20.96 7.08 -15.85
N LEU A 54 -21.42 7.35 -14.63
CA LEU A 54 -22.68 6.81 -14.12
C LEU A 54 -23.87 7.28 -14.97
N VAL A 55 -23.96 8.60 -15.21
CA VAL A 55 -25.05 9.21 -16.00
C VAL A 55 -25.03 8.73 -17.46
N ALA A 56 -23.85 8.64 -18.08
CA ALA A 56 -23.71 8.14 -19.44
C ALA A 56 -24.11 6.65 -19.55
N GLY A 57 -23.85 5.87 -18.50
CA GLY A 57 -24.20 4.46 -18.40
C GLY A 57 -25.71 4.19 -18.35
N GLU A 58 -26.53 5.13 -17.88
CA GLU A 58 -28.00 4.98 -17.89
C GLU A 58 -28.62 5.39 -19.22
N SER A 59 -28.04 6.39 -19.89
CA SER A 59 -28.59 6.96 -21.12
C SER A 59 -28.28 6.13 -22.37
N SER A 60 -27.40 5.12 -22.29
CA SER A 60 -26.90 4.40 -23.47
C SER A 60 -26.77 2.90 -23.23
N ASN A 61 -27.07 2.10 -24.25
CA ASN A 61 -26.85 0.65 -24.32
C ASN A 61 -25.33 0.27 -24.35
N LYS A 62 -24.47 1.10 -23.75
CA LYS A 62 -23.02 0.94 -23.71
C LYS A 62 -22.63 -0.13 -22.70
N SER A 63 -21.50 -0.79 -22.97
CA SER A 63 -20.90 -1.79 -22.08
C SER A 63 -20.73 -1.22 -20.67
N VAL A 64 -21.35 -1.90 -19.70
CA VAL A 64 -21.30 -1.62 -18.28
C VAL A 64 -19.90 -2.00 -17.77
N ARG A 65 -19.03 -1.01 -17.57
CA ARG A 65 -17.70 -1.20 -16.96
C ARG A 65 -17.70 -0.97 -15.45
N GLN A 66 -16.76 -1.62 -14.76
CA GLN A 66 -16.47 -1.39 -13.35
C GLN A 66 -15.54 -0.17 -13.17
N ILE A 67 -15.75 0.57 -12.10
CA ILE A 67 -14.96 1.75 -11.74
C ILE A 67 -14.45 1.58 -10.31
N TYR A 68 -13.14 1.72 -10.13
CA TYR A 68 -12.49 1.63 -8.82
C TYR A 68 -11.86 2.97 -8.47
N TYR A 69 -12.26 3.55 -7.35
CA TYR A 69 -11.56 4.68 -6.73
C TYR A 69 -10.68 4.16 -5.60
N VAL A 70 -9.38 4.41 -5.71
CA VAL A 70 -8.37 3.85 -4.82
C VAL A 70 -7.43 4.92 -4.29
N THR A 71 -7.21 4.91 -2.98
CA THR A 71 -6.21 5.72 -2.28
C THR A 71 -5.69 4.97 -1.05
N ASN A 72 -4.65 5.47 -0.39
CA ASN A 72 -4.05 4.82 0.76
C ASN A 72 -4.83 5.04 2.07
N SER A 73 -5.57 6.16 2.19
CA SER A 73 -6.21 6.57 3.44
C SER A 73 -7.69 6.17 3.51
N VAL A 74 -8.10 5.57 4.63
CA VAL A 74 -9.50 5.19 4.89
C VAL A 74 -10.41 6.42 4.92
N ASP A 75 -9.93 7.51 5.53
CA ASP A 75 -10.69 8.76 5.64
C ASP A 75 -10.90 9.40 4.27
N ASN A 76 -9.86 9.43 3.42
CA ASN A 76 -9.98 9.98 2.07
C ASN A 76 -10.99 9.18 1.23
N VAL A 77 -10.98 7.85 1.34
CA VAL A 77 -11.97 6.99 0.67
C VAL A 77 -13.39 7.35 1.14
N ARG A 78 -13.60 7.41 2.46
CA ARG A 78 -14.92 7.68 3.05
C ARG A 78 -15.42 9.08 2.72
N GLN A 79 -14.56 10.09 2.79
CA GLN A 79 -14.88 11.46 2.44
C GLN A 79 -15.27 11.58 0.97
N SER A 80 -14.46 11.01 0.06
CA SER A 80 -14.72 11.04 -1.38
C SER A 80 -16.04 10.33 -1.75
N TYR A 81 -16.32 9.21 -1.09
CA TYR A 81 -17.60 8.50 -1.23
C TYR A 81 -18.78 9.39 -0.81
N ASN A 82 -18.73 9.98 0.39
CA ASN A 82 -19.79 10.84 0.90
C ASN A 82 -19.98 12.10 0.05
N GLU A 83 -18.88 12.70 -0.44
CA GLU A 83 -18.92 13.87 -1.32
C GLU A 83 -19.62 13.56 -2.65
N LEU A 84 -19.37 12.38 -3.24
CA LEU A 84 -20.08 11.95 -4.45
C LEU A 84 -21.57 11.76 -4.18
N LEU A 85 -21.94 11.10 -3.07
CA LEU A 85 -23.36 10.92 -2.72
C LEU A 85 -24.08 12.25 -2.55
N ARG A 86 -23.43 13.21 -1.88
CA ARG A 86 -23.97 14.57 -1.68
C ARG A 86 -24.10 15.31 -3.00
N THR A 87 -23.09 15.21 -3.88
CA THR A 87 -23.13 15.82 -5.22
C THR A 87 -24.30 15.28 -6.05
N ILE A 88 -24.59 13.99 -5.92
CA ILE A 88 -25.75 13.35 -6.59
C ILE A 88 -27.06 13.93 -6.06
N ASP A 89 -27.21 14.09 -4.74
CA ASP A 89 -28.42 14.69 -4.16
C ASP A 89 -28.63 16.14 -4.61
N GLU A 90 -27.55 16.91 -4.66
CA GLU A 90 -27.59 18.33 -5.00
C GLU A 90 -27.83 18.56 -6.51
N LYS A 91 -27.16 17.79 -7.38
CA LYS A 91 -27.23 18.01 -8.83
C LYS A 91 -28.32 17.19 -9.53
N LEU A 92 -28.63 15.99 -9.03
CA LEU A 92 -29.47 15.00 -9.71
C LEU A 92 -30.51 14.35 -8.76
N PRO A 93 -31.33 15.14 -8.04
CA PRO A 93 -32.23 14.61 -7.01
C PRO A 93 -33.22 13.56 -7.53
N GLU A 94 -33.72 13.73 -8.77
CA GLU A 94 -34.69 12.82 -9.40
C GLU A 94 -34.12 11.41 -9.66
N HIS A 95 -32.81 11.30 -9.90
CA HIS A 95 -32.13 10.04 -10.22
C HIS A 95 -31.27 9.53 -9.05
N ALA A 96 -31.30 10.22 -7.91
CA ALA A 96 -30.37 9.98 -6.82
C ALA A 96 -30.41 8.56 -6.28
N ALA A 97 -31.61 7.99 -6.06
CA ALA A 97 -31.75 6.63 -5.53
C ALA A 97 -31.11 5.57 -6.46
N LEU A 98 -31.33 5.70 -7.77
CA LEU A 98 -30.82 4.78 -8.79
C LEU A 98 -29.29 4.86 -8.91
N LEU A 99 -28.74 6.08 -8.98
CA LEU A 99 -27.30 6.31 -9.09
C LEU A 99 -26.58 5.85 -7.82
N LYS A 100 -27.11 6.15 -6.63
CA LYS A 100 -26.54 5.72 -5.35
C LYS A 100 -26.55 4.21 -5.19
N ARG A 101 -27.54 3.50 -5.76
CA ARG A 101 -27.55 2.03 -5.80
C ARG A 101 -26.40 1.45 -6.67
N GLN A 102 -25.72 2.24 -7.48
CA GLN A 102 -24.57 1.76 -8.26
C GLN A 102 -23.22 1.99 -7.58
N ILE A 103 -23.18 2.65 -6.42
CA ILE A 103 -21.95 3.07 -5.73
C ILE A 103 -21.81 2.33 -4.40
N LEU A 104 -20.59 1.86 -4.12
CA LEU A 104 -20.25 1.17 -2.88
C LEU A 104 -19.04 1.79 -2.19
N TYR A 105 -19.10 1.82 -0.87
CA TYR A 105 -17.94 1.93 -0.02
C TYR A 105 -17.59 0.55 0.55
N LEU A 106 -16.33 0.13 0.40
CA LEU A 106 -15.86 -1.18 0.88
C LEU A 106 -14.81 -1.00 1.99
N PRO A 107 -15.24 -0.90 3.27
CA PRO A 107 -14.34 -0.72 4.39
C PRO A 107 -13.53 -1.99 4.72
N ARG A 108 -12.62 -1.85 5.69
CA ARG A 108 -11.98 -2.99 6.37
C ARG A 108 -13.03 -3.85 7.09
N GLN A 109 -12.68 -5.11 7.36
CA GLN A 109 -13.62 -6.11 7.91
C GLN A 109 -14.12 -5.75 9.32
N ASP A 110 -13.20 -5.28 10.17
CA ASP A 110 -13.48 -4.71 11.50
C ASP A 110 -14.47 -3.55 11.42
N SER A 111 -14.20 -2.57 10.56
CA SER A 111 -15.06 -1.41 10.36
C SER A 111 -16.42 -1.78 9.77
N GLN A 112 -16.48 -2.73 8.83
CA GLN A 112 -17.74 -3.27 8.29
C GLN A 112 -18.59 -3.83 9.43
N MET A 113 -18.05 -4.78 10.19
CA MET A 113 -18.73 -5.42 11.31
C MET A 113 -19.16 -4.42 12.39
N GLN A 114 -18.37 -3.36 12.58
CA GLN A 114 -18.70 -2.28 13.51
C GLN A 114 -19.84 -1.38 13.02
N SER A 115 -19.95 -1.17 11.70
CA SER A 115 -21.00 -0.35 11.10
C SER A 115 -22.36 -1.05 10.99
N VAL A 116 -22.40 -2.39 11.01
CA VAL A 116 -23.64 -3.16 10.92
C VAL A 116 -24.39 -3.13 12.27
N SER A 117 -25.72 -2.94 12.21
CA SER A 117 -26.56 -2.97 13.40
C SER A 117 -26.67 -4.37 14.00
N ASP A 118 -26.81 -4.45 15.33
CA ASP A 118 -26.96 -5.74 16.04
C ASP A 118 -28.12 -6.57 15.47
N ALA A 119 -29.24 -5.91 15.09
CA ALA A 119 -30.42 -6.57 14.55
C ALA A 119 -30.15 -7.26 13.20
N VAL A 120 -29.40 -6.61 12.30
CA VAL A 120 -29.02 -7.21 11.01
C VAL A 120 -28.15 -8.45 11.23
N VAL A 121 -27.18 -8.37 12.14
CA VAL A 121 -26.31 -9.53 12.44
C VAL A 121 -27.12 -10.70 13.01
N GLU A 122 -28.05 -10.43 13.93
CA GLU A 122 -28.94 -11.44 14.51
C GLU A 122 -29.85 -12.09 13.44
N GLN A 123 -30.42 -11.30 12.53
CA GLN A 123 -31.22 -11.81 11.42
C GLN A 123 -30.39 -12.66 10.44
N VAL A 124 -29.15 -12.27 10.14
CA VAL A 124 -28.25 -13.07 9.28
C VAL A 124 -27.88 -14.40 9.97
N ILE A 125 -27.62 -14.37 11.28
CA ILE A 125 -27.38 -15.60 12.05
C ILE A 125 -28.59 -16.54 11.97
N GLU A 126 -29.81 -15.99 12.03
CA GLU A 126 -31.04 -16.78 11.91
C GLU A 126 -31.24 -17.34 10.52
N LEU A 127 -31.13 -16.49 9.49
CA LEU A 127 -31.28 -16.84 8.08
C LEU A 127 -30.36 -18.02 7.70
N PHE A 128 -29.13 -18.02 8.19
CA PHE A 128 -28.15 -19.08 7.93
C PHE A 128 -28.14 -20.21 8.97
N SER A 129 -29.06 -20.19 9.95
CA SER A 129 -29.16 -21.19 11.02
C SER A 129 -27.85 -21.38 11.81
N LEU A 130 -27.16 -20.28 12.12
CA LEU A 130 -25.84 -20.25 12.76
C LEU A 130 -25.89 -20.21 14.30
N GLN A 131 -27.05 -20.39 14.91
CA GLN A 131 -27.23 -20.31 16.37
C GLN A 131 -26.45 -21.39 17.12
N ALA A 132 -26.24 -22.55 16.49
CA ALA A 132 -25.48 -23.67 17.08
C ALA A 132 -23.96 -23.43 17.09
N ASN A 133 -23.45 -22.45 16.36
CA ASN A 133 -22.02 -22.14 16.31
C ASN A 133 -21.58 -21.38 17.57
N ARG A 134 -21.19 -22.12 18.61
CA ARG A 134 -20.77 -21.56 19.91
C ARG A 134 -19.65 -20.53 19.79
N VAL A 135 -18.64 -20.81 18.96
CA VAL A 135 -17.49 -19.92 18.78
C VAL A 135 -17.92 -18.56 18.21
N LEU A 136 -18.77 -18.56 17.18
CA LEU A 136 -19.33 -17.33 16.62
C LEU A 136 -20.17 -16.56 17.64
N GLN A 137 -21.05 -17.26 18.38
CA GLN A 137 -21.93 -16.66 19.38
C GLN A 137 -21.15 -16.01 20.53
N ASP A 138 -20.10 -16.69 21.01
CA ASP A 138 -19.25 -16.17 22.09
C ASP A 138 -18.50 -14.91 21.64
N LYS A 139 -17.89 -14.95 20.44
CA LYS A 139 -17.18 -13.79 19.88
C LYS A 139 -18.11 -12.60 19.61
N TRP A 140 -19.29 -12.85 19.05
CA TRP A 140 -20.30 -11.83 18.86
C TRP A 140 -20.73 -11.18 20.19
N ARG A 141 -20.95 -11.99 21.23
CA ARG A 141 -21.32 -11.50 22.56
C ARG A 141 -20.21 -10.68 23.22
N GLU A 142 -18.95 -11.14 23.13
CA GLU A 142 -17.78 -10.41 23.63
C GLU A 142 -17.66 -9.04 22.97
N MET A 143 -17.77 -9.00 21.64
CA MET A 143 -17.70 -7.78 20.85
C MET A 143 -18.79 -6.78 21.24
N ARG A 144 -20.05 -7.22 21.39
CA ARG A 144 -21.16 -6.35 21.82
C ARG A 144 -20.96 -5.78 23.21
N LYS A 145 -20.49 -6.60 24.16
CA LYS A 145 -20.20 -6.14 25.53
C LYS A 145 -19.12 -5.06 25.52
N MET A 146 -18.05 -5.27 24.76
CA MET A 146 -16.97 -4.30 24.64
C MET A 146 -17.45 -2.99 23.99
N ARG A 147 -18.22 -3.07 22.90
CA ARG A 147 -18.81 -1.90 22.23
C ARG A 147 -19.65 -1.05 23.19
N ARG A 148 -20.57 -1.67 23.93
CA ARG A 148 -21.42 -0.99 24.92
C ARG A 148 -20.62 -0.38 26.08
N PHE A 149 -19.56 -1.07 26.51
CA PHE A 149 -18.66 -0.55 27.53
C PHE A 149 -17.93 0.72 27.06
N MET A 150 -17.46 0.75 25.81
CA MET A 150 -16.78 1.91 25.22
C MET A 150 -17.74 3.08 24.93
N GLU A 151 -18.99 2.81 24.57
CA GLU A 151 -20.03 3.85 24.41
C GLU A 151 -20.36 4.54 25.74
N SER A 152 -20.29 3.81 26.85
CA SER A 152 -20.55 4.34 28.20
C SER A 152 -19.34 5.02 28.86
N HIS A 153 -18.11 4.78 28.38
CA HIS A 153 -16.87 5.32 28.97
C HIS A 153 -15.99 5.99 27.90
N SER A 154 -16.34 7.24 27.53
CA SER A 154 -15.66 8.01 26.47
C SER A 154 -14.14 8.16 26.69
N HIS A 155 -13.68 8.27 27.93
CA HIS A 155 -12.25 8.43 28.28
C HIS A 155 -11.38 7.18 28.00
N SER A 156 -11.96 6.00 27.81
CA SER A 156 -11.22 4.74 27.59
C SER A 156 -11.24 4.27 26.13
N LYS A 157 -11.79 5.09 25.20
CA LYS A 157 -11.99 4.69 23.80
C LYS A 157 -10.68 4.35 23.07
N GLY A 158 -9.66 5.20 23.17
CA GLY A 158 -8.39 4.98 22.45
C GLY A 158 -7.66 3.69 22.86
N ALA A 159 -7.65 3.36 24.16
CA ALA A 159 -6.91 2.19 24.67
C ALA A 159 -7.57 0.84 24.32
N LEU A 160 -8.90 0.81 24.17
CA LEU A 160 -9.66 -0.42 23.93
C LEU A 160 -10.07 -0.63 22.46
N GLN A 161 -9.93 0.38 21.61
CA GLN A 161 -10.36 0.32 20.21
C GLN A 161 -9.64 -0.79 19.43
N SER A 162 -8.33 -0.94 19.60
CA SER A 162 -7.56 -2.00 18.91
C SER A 162 -8.05 -3.40 19.27
N SER A 163 -8.45 -3.61 20.51
CA SER A 163 -9.02 -4.89 20.98
C SER A 163 -10.42 -5.12 20.41
N LEU A 164 -11.24 -4.06 20.33
CA LEU A 164 -12.55 -4.12 19.67
C LEU A 164 -12.41 -4.43 18.17
N ASP A 165 -11.46 -3.78 17.49
CA ASP A 165 -11.19 -4.00 16.06
C ASP A 165 -10.80 -5.45 15.78
N GLN A 166 -9.92 -6.04 16.61
CA GLN A 166 -9.53 -7.44 16.49
C GLN A 166 -10.71 -8.40 16.71
N LEU A 167 -11.56 -8.14 17.71
CA LEU A 167 -12.78 -8.92 17.96
C LEU A 167 -13.77 -8.80 16.79
N ALA A 168 -13.95 -7.59 16.26
CA ALA A 168 -14.84 -7.32 15.14
C ALA A 168 -14.35 -8.03 13.86
N GLN A 169 -13.06 -7.97 13.55
CA GLN A 169 -12.45 -8.68 12.42
C GLN A 169 -12.63 -10.19 12.55
N THR A 170 -12.37 -10.76 13.73
CA THR A 170 -12.53 -12.20 13.99
C THR A 170 -13.99 -12.63 13.83
N THR A 171 -14.92 -11.87 14.41
CA THR A 171 -16.36 -12.15 14.33
C THR A 171 -16.86 -12.09 12.88
N TYR A 172 -16.45 -11.06 12.13
CA TYR A 172 -16.75 -10.93 10.71
C TYR A 172 -16.25 -12.13 9.91
N GLY A 173 -15.00 -12.54 10.11
CA GLY A 173 -14.40 -13.69 9.43
C GLY A 173 -15.17 -14.98 9.68
N LEU A 174 -15.55 -15.26 10.94
CA LEU A 174 -16.36 -16.44 11.29
C LEU A 174 -17.74 -16.42 10.63
N LEU A 175 -18.41 -15.27 10.64
CA LEU A 175 -19.74 -15.11 10.06
C LEU A 175 -19.72 -15.31 8.55
N VAL A 176 -18.80 -14.62 7.85
CA VAL A 176 -18.66 -14.71 6.39
C VAL A 176 -18.24 -16.11 5.95
N ASN A 177 -17.31 -16.76 6.67
CA ASN A 177 -16.92 -18.14 6.35
C ASN A 177 -18.10 -19.11 6.47
N ALA A 178 -18.97 -18.94 7.48
CA ALA A 178 -20.16 -19.76 7.64
C ALA A 178 -21.17 -19.54 6.50
N ILE A 179 -21.43 -18.27 6.13
CA ILE A 179 -22.27 -17.89 5.00
C ILE A 179 -21.76 -18.52 3.70
N GLN A 180 -20.48 -18.32 3.39
CA GLN A 180 -19.86 -18.85 2.17
C GLN A 180 -19.81 -20.38 2.15
N SER A 181 -19.69 -21.02 3.30
CA SER A 181 -19.73 -22.49 3.39
C SER A 181 -21.14 -23.01 3.09
N ARG A 182 -22.18 -22.33 3.58
CA ARG A 182 -23.57 -22.67 3.28
C ARG A 182 -23.90 -22.45 1.79
N GLN A 183 -23.48 -21.32 1.24
CA GLN A 183 -23.74 -20.95 -0.16
C GLN A 183 -22.94 -21.77 -1.19
N ARG A 184 -21.84 -22.42 -0.79
CA ARG A 184 -21.07 -23.35 -1.64
C ARG A 184 -21.43 -24.82 -1.41
N SER A 185 -22.36 -25.10 -0.49
CA SER A 185 -22.79 -26.48 -0.24
C SER A 185 -23.64 -27.02 -1.39
N GLU A 186 -23.87 -28.32 -1.42
CA GLU A 186 -24.74 -28.98 -2.42
C GLU A 186 -26.16 -28.39 -2.44
N TYR A 187 -26.62 -27.84 -1.31
CA TYR A 187 -27.93 -27.23 -1.14
C TYR A 187 -27.78 -25.79 -0.63
N PRO A 188 -27.41 -24.83 -1.51
CA PRO A 188 -27.29 -23.43 -1.12
C PRO A 188 -28.65 -22.87 -0.69
N LEU A 189 -28.63 -21.87 0.20
CA LEU A 189 -29.83 -21.21 0.64
C LEU A 189 -30.35 -20.30 -0.49
N GLN A 190 -31.60 -20.50 -0.90
CA GLN A 190 -32.28 -19.60 -1.83
C GLN A 190 -32.58 -18.28 -1.12
N LEU A 191 -32.03 -17.20 -1.63
CA LEU A 191 -32.14 -15.86 -1.05
C LEU A 191 -33.21 -15.06 -1.79
N SER A 192 -34.18 -14.51 -1.06
CA SER A 192 -35.12 -13.53 -1.60
C SER A 192 -34.44 -12.17 -1.79
N GLU A 193 -35.11 -11.23 -2.47
CA GLU A 193 -34.60 -9.86 -2.62
C GLU A 193 -34.38 -9.19 -1.25
N ALA A 194 -35.29 -9.42 -0.29
CA ALA A 194 -35.16 -8.92 1.07
C ALA A 194 -33.95 -9.53 1.81
N ASP A 195 -33.66 -10.82 1.59
CA ASP A 195 -32.47 -11.47 2.16
C ASP A 195 -31.19 -10.89 1.58
N LEU A 196 -31.19 -10.56 0.29
CA LEU A 196 -30.05 -9.92 -0.38
C LEU A 196 -29.82 -8.51 0.14
N GLU A 197 -30.88 -7.70 0.32
CA GLU A 197 -30.79 -6.36 0.93
C GLU A 197 -30.23 -6.42 2.37
N LEU A 198 -30.68 -7.41 3.15
CA LEU A 198 -30.15 -7.67 4.49
C LEU A 198 -28.66 -8.01 4.43
N LEU A 199 -28.27 -8.90 3.52
CA LEU A 199 -26.87 -9.32 3.34
C LEU A 199 -25.99 -8.21 2.82
N ASP A 200 -26.50 -7.28 2.03
CA ASP A 200 -25.75 -6.14 1.51
C ASP A 200 -25.26 -5.19 2.60
N CYS A 201 -25.95 -5.18 3.75
CA CYS A 201 -25.48 -4.46 4.93
C CYS A 201 -24.21 -5.07 5.54
N LEU A 202 -23.95 -6.37 5.33
CA LEU A 202 -22.79 -7.10 5.88
C LEU A 202 -21.72 -7.42 4.83
N LEU A 203 -22.14 -7.77 3.63
CA LEU A 203 -21.35 -8.22 2.49
C LEU A 203 -21.60 -7.32 1.26
N PRO A 204 -21.41 -5.99 1.36
CA PRO A 204 -21.74 -5.06 0.27
C PRO A 204 -20.98 -5.34 -1.02
N GLY A 205 -19.82 -6.00 -0.94
CA GLY A 205 -19.03 -6.41 -2.12
C GLY A 205 -19.74 -7.38 -3.04
N ASP A 206 -20.76 -8.11 -2.56
CA ASP A 206 -21.55 -9.03 -3.37
C ASP A 206 -22.33 -8.31 -4.49
N ARG A 207 -22.74 -7.05 -4.26
CA ARG A 207 -23.41 -6.23 -5.28
C ARG A 207 -22.55 -5.97 -6.52
N MET A 208 -21.22 -5.94 -6.38
CA MET A 208 -20.32 -5.87 -7.55
C MET A 208 -20.36 -7.17 -8.34
N ALA A 209 -20.42 -8.33 -7.66
CA ALA A 209 -20.47 -9.64 -8.31
C ALA A 209 -21.82 -9.89 -8.99
N ARG A 210 -22.92 -9.41 -8.39
CA ARG A 210 -24.26 -9.42 -8.99
C ARG A 210 -24.43 -8.42 -10.14
N GLY A 211 -23.51 -7.46 -10.28
CA GLY A 211 -23.57 -6.41 -11.30
C GLY A 211 -24.55 -5.27 -10.97
N GLU A 212 -25.05 -5.20 -9.75
CA GLU A 212 -25.92 -4.12 -9.27
C GLU A 212 -25.13 -2.86 -8.93
N ALA A 213 -23.90 -3.05 -8.43
CA ALA A 213 -22.95 -1.97 -8.21
C ALA A 213 -21.89 -1.96 -9.31
N ARG A 214 -21.43 -0.75 -9.63
CA ARG A 214 -20.43 -0.50 -10.67
C ARG A 214 -19.22 0.26 -10.16
N VAL A 215 -19.42 1.10 -9.14
CA VAL A 215 -18.38 1.97 -8.59
C VAL A 215 -18.04 1.50 -7.18
N ALA A 216 -16.76 1.26 -6.92
CA ALA A 216 -16.29 0.89 -5.60
C ALA A 216 -15.20 1.84 -5.09
N PHE A 217 -15.46 2.42 -3.91
CA PHE A 217 -14.54 3.25 -3.12
C PHE A 217 -13.85 2.38 -2.08
N LEU A 218 -12.53 2.23 -2.19
CA LEU A 218 -11.76 1.31 -1.35
C LEU A 218 -10.28 1.69 -1.24
N THR A 219 -9.59 1.21 -0.21
CA THR A 219 -8.16 1.48 -0.04
C THR A 219 -7.31 0.59 -0.97
N THR A 220 -6.09 1.00 -1.28
CA THR A 220 -5.13 0.18 -2.06
C THR A 220 -4.94 -1.22 -1.47
N HIS A 221 -4.90 -1.32 -0.14
CA HIS A 221 -4.82 -2.59 0.56
C HIS A 221 -6.06 -3.47 0.32
N LYS A 222 -7.25 -2.88 0.27
CA LYS A 222 -8.49 -3.60 -0.07
C LYS A 222 -8.54 -3.95 -1.56
N PHE A 223 -8.00 -3.12 -2.44
CA PHE A 223 -7.93 -3.38 -3.88
C PHE A 223 -7.07 -4.61 -4.17
N MET A 224 -5.86 -4.65 -3.60
CA MET A 224 -4.93 -5.77 -3.75
C MET A 224 -5.42 -7.02 -3.02
N GLY A 225 -5.93 -6.84 -1.79
CA GLY A 225 -6.44 -7.95 -1.00
C GLY A 225 -7.74 -8.53 -1.55
N GLY A 226 -8.61 -7.76 -2.19
CA GLY A 226 -9.94 -8.19 -2.57
C GLY A 226 -11.00 -8.08 -1.46
N TYR A 227 -12.26 -8.22 -1.85
CA TYR A 227 -13.45 -8.09 -1.00
C TYR A 227 -14.30 -9.37 -0.96
N GLN A 228 -15.12 -9.49 0.08
CA GLN A 228 -15.96 -10.67 0.32
C GLN A 228 -17.27 -10.58 -0.47
N THR A 229 -17.73 -11.75 -0.93
CA THR A 229 -19.02 -12.00 -1.61
C THR A 229 -19.68 -13.23 -0.99
N LEU A 230 -20.89 -13.58 -1.43
CA LEU A 230 -21.60 -14.76 -0.95
C LEU A 230 -20.89 -16.08 -1.28
N ARG A 231 -20.09 -16.11 -2.35
CA ARG A 231 -19.41 -17.34 -2.82
C ARG A 231 -17.93 -17.41 -2.50
N GLY A 232 -17.34 -16.32 -2.02
CA GLY A 232 -15.92 -16.28 -1.72
C GLY A 232 -15.35 -14.88 -1.81
N ARG A 233 -14.05 -14.81 -2.08
CA ARG A 233 -13.32 -13.54 -2.16
C ARG A 233 -13.04 -13.17 -3.61
N THR A 234 -13.46 -11.96 -3.99
CA THR A 234 -13.19 -11.39 -5.31
C THR A 234 -11.98 -10.47 -5.23
N HIS A 235 -11.03 -10.67 -6.14
CA HIS A 235 -9.82 -9.84 -6.23
C HIS A 235 -9.90 -9.00 -7.51
N PRO A 236 -10.09 -7.67 -7.41
CA PRO A 236 -10.16 -6.78 -8.57
C PRO A 236 -9.03 -6.98 -9.59
N LEU A 237 -7.80 -7.22 -9.13
CA LEU A 237 -6.62 -7.45 -9.99
C LEU A 237 -6.77 -8.58 -11.02
N ARG A 238 -7.72 -9.50 -10.84
CA ARG A 238 -7.95 -10.64 -11.73
C ARG A 238 -8.85 -10.29 -12.92
N GLU A 239 -9.70 -9.27 -12.77
CA GLU A 239 -10.78 -8.91 -13.71
C GLU A 239 -10.78 -7.39 -13.93
N LEU A 240 -9.75 -6.89 -14.61
CA LEU A 240 -9.61 -5.45 -14.91
C LEU A 240 -9.89 -5.09 -16.38
N ASP A 241 -10.35 -6.05 -17.18
CA ASP A 241 -10.65 -5.77 -18.59
C ASP A 241 -11.74 -4.70 -18.70
N ASN A 242 -11.46 -3.66 -19.48
CA ASN A 242 -12.27 -2.45 -19.60
C ASN A 242 -12.55 -1.66 -18.29
N ALA A 243 -11.97 -2.03 -17.15
CA ALA A 243 -12.19 -1.33 -15.88
C ALA A 243 -11.52 0.05 -15.88
N LEU A 244 -12.16 1.03 -15.24
CA LEU A 244 -11.58 2.35 -14.97
C LEU A 244 -11.03 2.37 -13.53
N LEU A 245 -9.71 2.53 -13.40
CA LEU A 245 -9.03 2.60 -12.12
C LEU A 245 -8.53 4.02 -11.87
N LEU A 246 -9.13 4.69 -10.90
CA LEU A 246 -8.83 6.05 -10.48
C LEU A 246 -7.97 5.95 -9.22
N ILE A 247 -6.70 6.33 -9.34
CA ILE A 247 -5.72 6.26 -8.26
C ILE A 247 -5.41 7.67 -7.78
N ASP A 248 -5.86 8.00 -6.58
CA ASP A 248 -5.46 9.23 -5.90
C ASP A 248 -4.17 9.03 -5.10
N GLU A 249 -3.41 10.10 -4.92
CA GLU A 249 -2.04 10.07 -4.37
C GLU A 249 -1.17 9.01 -5.07
N PHE A 250 -1.18 9.03 -6.41
CA PHE A 250 -0.54 8.02 -7.27
C PHE A 250 0.91 7.71 -6.87
N ASP A 251 1.72 8.73 -6.58
CA ASP A 251 3.14 8.56 -6.25
C ASP A 251 3.36 7.76 -4.95
N ARG A 252 2.48 7.95 -3.97
CA ARG A 252 2.52 7.18 -2.71
C ARG A 252 2.13 5.72 -2.90
N GLN A 253 1.37 5.37 -3.94
CA GLN A 253 0.91 4.00 -4.11
C GLN A 253 2.05 3.02 -4.41
N ASN A 254 3.20 3.47 -4.93
CA ASN A 254 4.37 2.61 -5.10
C ASN A 254 4.80 1.98 -3.74
N GLU A 255 4.91 2.80 -2.70
CA GLU A 255 5.27 2.37 -1.34
C GLU A 255 4.22 1.41 -0.75
N VAL A 256 2.95 1.77 -0.88
CA VAL A 256 1.84 0.99 -0.32
C VAL A 256 1.77 -0.40 -0.97
N ILE A 257 1.85 -0.47 -2.30
CA ILE A 257 1.86 -1.73 -3.04
C ILE A 257 3.10 -2.55 -2.68
N LEU A 258 4.27 -1.91 -2.59
CA LEU A 258 5.52 -2.59 -2.24
C LEU A 258 5.44 -3.24 -0.84
N HIS A 259 4.91 -2.53 0.15
CA HIS A 259 4.73 -3.07 1.51
C HIS A 259 3.80 -4.30 1.50
N ILE A 260 2.63 -4.21 0.85
CA ILE A 260 1.68 -5.33 0.74
C ILE A 260 2.35 -6.54 0.08
N MET A 261 3.16 -6.33 -0.95
CA MET A 261 3.88 -7.41 -1.64
C MET A 261 5.04 -7.99 -0.83
N ALA A 262 5.61 -7.21 0.09
CA ALA A 262 6.73 -7.61 0.92
C ALA A 262 6.33 -8.42 2.15
N GLU A 263 5.09 -8.35 2.60
CA GLU A 263 4.52 -9.10 3.74
C GLU A 263 4.30 -10.60 3.45
N GLN A 264 4.79 -11.12 2.31
CA GLN A 264 4.65 -12.53 1.96
C GLN A 264 5.50 -13.44 2.85
N LYS A 265 4.90 -14.55 3.30
CA LYS A 265 5.57 -15.57 4.10
C LYS A 265 6.70 -16.25 3.32
N ALA A 266 7.78 -16.55 4.03
CA ALA A 266 8.88 -17.33 3.48
C ALA A 266 8.44 -18.76 3.15
N LEU A 267 8.92 -19.30 2.03
CA LEU A 267 8.69 -20.67 1.61
C LEU A 267 9.97 -21.49 1.77
N ASP A 268 9.91 -22.64 2.43
CA ASP A 268 11.04 -23.56 2.41
C ASP A 268 11.07 -24.30 1.06
N LEU A 269 12.07 -23.98 0.23
CA LEU A 269 12.23 -24.59 -1.09
C LEU A 269 12.49 -26.10 -1.01
N ILE A 270 13.15 -26.58 0.05
CA ILE A 270 13.43 -28.01 0.23
C ILE A 270 12.13 -28.75 0.53
N GLU A 271 11.36 -28.28 1.52
CA GLU A 271 10.06 -28.85 1.87
C GLU A 271 9.07 -28.78 0.70
N LEU A 272 9.02 -27.64 0.01
CA LEU A 272 8.14 -27.42 -1.13
C LEU A 272 8.42 -28.40 -2.28
N THR A 273 9.68 -28.53 -2.70
CA THR A 273 10.04 -29.43 -3.81
C THR A 273 9.83 -30.91 -3.44
N ARG A 274 10.11 -31.29 -2.19
CA ARG A 274 9.77 -32.64 -1.67
C ARG A 274 8.28 -32.90 -1.68
N THR A 275 7.49 -31.94 -1.18
CA THR A 275 6.03 -32.05 -1.12
C THR A 275 5.43 -32.19 -2.52
N LEU A 276 5.89 -31.36 -3.47
CA LEU A 276 5.45 -31.46 -4.86
C LEU A 276 5.85 -32.80 -5.48
N HIS A 277 7.11 -33.24 -5.32
CA HIS A 277 7.59 -34.50 -5.88
C HIS A 277 6.80 -35.71 -5.34
N ALA A 278 6.63 -35.80 -4.02
CA ALA A 278 5.92 -36.91 -3.39
C ALA A 278 4.44 -36.96 -3.80
N ASN A 279 3.73 -35.83 -3.73
CA ASN A 279 2.30 -35.82 -4.00
C ASN A 279 1.97 -35.97 -5.49
N LEU A 280 2.73 -35.38 -6.40
CA LEU A 280 2.48 -35.51 -7.84
C LEU A 280 2.84 -36.90 -8.39
N GLN A 281 3.64 -37.70 -7.67
CA GLN A 281 3.87 -39.11 -8.00
C GLN A 281 2.71 -40.02 -7.56
N LEU A 282 2.09 -39.72 -6.42
CA LEU A 282 1.06 -40.57 -5.82
C LEU A 282 -0.37 -40.22 -6.28
N HIS A 283 -0.61 -38.94 -6.56
CA HIS A 283 -1.94 -38.42 -6.84
C HIS A 283 -2.08 -37.93 -8.28
N GLN A 284 -3.29 -38.08 -8.81
CA GLN A 284 -3.68 -37.67 -10.16
C GLN A 284 -5.03 -36.94 -10.09
N VAL A 285 -5.23 -36.02 -11.02
CA VAL A 285 -6.52 -35.37 -11.21
C VAL A 285 -7.49 -36.34 -11.88
N GLU A 286 -8.77 -36.28 -11.51
CA GLU A 286 -9.80 -37.11 -12.14
C GLU A 286 -10.00 -36.77 -13.64
N ARG A 287 -10.65 -37.67 -14.38
CA ARG A 287 -10.85 -37.55 -15.85
C ARG A 287 -12.29 -37.18 -16.25
N SER A 288 -13.06 -36.58 -15.35
CA SER A 288 -14.40 -36.11 -15.69
C SER A 288 -14.34 -34.94 -16.69
N SER A 289 -15.45 -34.61 -17.35
CA SER A 289 -15.51 -33.54 -18.35
C SER A 289 -14.98 -32.20 -17.82
N ARG A 290 -15.20 -31.92 -16.53
CA ARG A 290 -14.73 -30.71 -15.85
C ARG A 290 -13.20 -30.61 -15.78
N TYR A 291 -12.49 -31.73 -15.73
CA TYR A 291 -11.02 -31.78 -15.59
C TYR A 291 -10.32 -32.27 -16.86
N ALA A 292 -11.05 -32.39 -17.97
CA ALA A 292 -10.50 -32.86 -19.24
C ALA A 292 -9.23 -32.08 -19.63
N GLY A 293 -8.13 -32.79 -19.87
CA GLY A 293 -6.86 -32.22 -20.29
C GLY A 293 -6.03 -31.59 -19.16
N ILE A 294 -6.47 -31.62 -17.90
CA ILE A 294 -5.72 -30.99 -16.78
C ILE A 294 -4.54 -31.87 -16.36
N GLU A 295 -4.76 -33.17 -16.21
CA GLU A 295 -3.76 -34.13 -15.75
C GLU A 295 -2.49 -34.12 -16.62
N GLU A 296 -2.66 -34.05 -17.94
CA GLU A 296 -1.57 -34.02 -18.92
C GLU A 296 -0.69 -32.77 -18.81
N GLN A 297 -1.21 -31.67 -18.23
CA GLN A 297 -0.40 -30.46 -18.01
C GLN A 297 0.67 -30.67 -16.93
N PHE A 298 0.46 -31.62 -16.01
CA PHE A 298 1.39 -31.94 -14.94
C PHE A 298 2.52 -32.87 -15.36
N ASP A 299 2.42 -33.59 -16.48
CA ASP A 299 3.43 -34.57 -16.90
C ASP A 299 4.83 -33.97 -17.05
N SER A 300 4.90 -32.80 -17.67
CA SER A 300 6.17 -32.10 -17.89
C SER A 300 6.79 -31.59 -16.58
N LEU A 301 5.95 -31.28 -15.58
CA LEU A 301 6.39 -30.89 -14.24
C LEU A 301 6.86 -32.11 -13.44
N ARG A 302 6.16 -33.25 -13.55
CA ARG A 302 6.56 -34.53 -12.93
C ARG A 302 7.96 -34.94 -13.37
N LEU A 303 8.23 -34.89 -14.68
CA LEU A 303 9.56 -35.19 -15.22
C LEU A 303 10.62 -34.27 -14.62
N SER A 304 10.36 -32.96 -14.61
CA SER A 304 11.30 -31.98 -14.05
C SER A 304 11.56 -32.18 -12.56
N LEU A 305 10.52 -32.53 -11.79
CA LEU A 305 10.62 -32.83 -10.37
C LEU A 305 11.42 -34.11 -10.12
N SER A 306 11.22 -35.15 -10.92
CA SER A 306 11.99 -36.40 -10.80
C SER A 306 13.46 -36.21 -11.16
N GLU A 307 13.77 -35.47 -12.23
CA GLU A 307 15.15 -35.10 -12.57
C GLU A 307 15.81 -34.26 -11.46
N PHE A 308 15.08 -33.29 -10.92
CA PHE A 308 15.56 -32.46 -9.81
C PHE A 308 15.78 -33.28 -8.53
N ALA A 309 14.83 -34.16 -8.19
CA ALA A 309 14.91 -35.01 -7.01
C ALA A 309 16.09 -35.98 -7.07
N GLN A 310 16.32 -36.60 -8.23
CA GLN A 310 17.45 -37.51 -8.45
C GLN A 310 18.79 -36.76 -8.43
N ARG A 311 18.89 -35.59 -9.08
CA ARG A 311 20.14 -34.82 -9.14
C ARG A 311 20.61 -34.37 -7.77
N TRP A 312 19.70 -33.93 -6.92
CA TRP A 312 20.00 -33.32 -5.62
C TRP A 312 19.70 -34.24 -4.44
N HIS A 313 19.39 -35.51 -4.71
CA HIS A 313 19.09 -36.53 -3.70
C HIS A 313 18.13 -36.03 -2.62
N LEU A 314 16.95 -35.54 -3.04
CA LEU A 314 15.96 -34.94 -2.13
C LEU A 314 15.47 -35.91 -1.04
N GLU A 315 15.62 -37.22 -1.24
CA GLU A 315 15.37 -38.26 -0.26
C GLU A 315 16.24 -38.15 1.01
N PHE A 316 17.40 -37.50 0.92
CA PHE A 316 18.33 -37.34 2.03
C PHE A 316 18.20 -35.99 2.73
N ALA A 317 18.39 -35.97 4.06
CA ALA A 317 18.35 -34.74 4.86
C ALA A 317 19.40 -33.72 4.41
N PHE A 318 19.11 -32.42 4.56
CA PHE A 318 20.04 -31.33 4.24
C PHE A 318 20.68 -30.81 5.53
N ASN A 319 22.01 -30.81 5.57
CA ASN A 319 22.83 -30.49 6.73
C ASN A 319 23.88 -29.45 6.36
N THR A 320 24.49 -28.82 7.36
CA THR A 320 25.65 -27.93 7.20
C THR A 320 26.86 -28.49 7.93
N GLU A 321 28.04 -28.41 7.32
CA GLU A 321 29.33 -28.74 7.95
C GLU A 321 30.25 -27.52 7.97
N GLY A 322 30.96 -27.32 9.09
CA GLY A 322 31.89 -26.22 9.32
C GLY A 322 31.44 -25.20 10.37
N ASP A 323 32.40 -24.66 11.13
CA ASP A 323 32.18 -23.69 12.22
C ASP A 323 31.56 -22.36 11.75
N SER A 324 31.66 -22.05 10.44
CA SER A 324 31.16 -20.79 9.86
C SER A 324 29.64 -20.64 9.87
N PHE A 325 28.87 -21.73 10.02
CA PHE A 325 27.40 -21.68 10.01
C PHE A 325 26.77 -21.37 11.38
N GLU A 326 27.56 -21.34 12.47
CA GLU A 326 27.05 -20.96 13.79
C GLU A 326 26.90 -19.43 13.93
N ASP A 327 27.78 -18.64 13.32
CA ASP A 327 27.78 -17.17 13.40
C ASP A 327 27.41 -16.43 12.09
N GLU A 328 27.66 -17.00 10.90
CA GLU A 328 27.31 -16.34 9.62
C GLU A 328 25.98 -16.84 9.02
N LYS A 329 24.96 -15.97 9.00
CA LYS A 329 23.72 -16.23 8.26
C LYS A 329 24.02 -16.28 6.77
N VAL A 330 23.80 -17.44 6.15
CA VAL A 330 23.97 -17.64 4.71
C VAL A 330 22.75 -17.10 3.97
N ARG A 331 22.98 -16.04 3.20
CA ARG A 331 21.95 -15.36 2.42
C ARG A 331 22.37 -15.25 0.99
N LEU A 332 21.47 -15.59 0.08
CA LEU A 332 21.66 -15.48 -1.36
C LEU A 332 20.60 -14.55 -1.95
N PHE A 333 21.05 -13.58 -2.72
CA PHE A 333 20.21 -12.64 -3.45
C PHE A 333 20.31 -12.85 -4.95
N SER A 334 19.19 -12.71 -5.64
CA SER A 334 19.12 -12.68 -7.09
C SER A 334 17.98 -11.79 -7.57
N ASP A 335 18.27 -10.91 -8.54
CA ASP A 335 17.26 -10.15 -9.29
C ASP A 335 16.69 -10.95 -10.49
N ARG A 336 17.09 -12.22 -10.63
CA ARG A 336 16.73 -13.13 -11.74
C ARG A 336 17.12 -12.61 -13.13
N THR A 337 18.02 -11.62 -13.16
CA THR A 337 18.63 -11.06 -14.35
C THR A 337 20.16 -11.11 -14.17
N VAL A 338 20.80 -9.98 -13.87
CA VAL A 338 22.24 -9.77 -13.91
C VAL A 338 22.85 -9.75 -12.50
N THR A 339 22.11 -9.29 -11.50
CA THR A 339 22.64 -9.07 -10.15
C THR A 339 22.36 -10.26 -9.24
N HIS A 340 23.45 -10.91 -8.85
CA HIS A 340 23.47 -12.01 -7.89
C HIS A 340 24.53 -11.71 -6.83
N ALA A 341 24.21 -11.95 -5.56
CA ALA A 341 25.11 -11.68 -4.44
C ALA A 341 24.88 -12.67 -3.28
N HIS A 342 25.88 -12.81 -2.41
CA HIS A 342 25.80 -13.63 -1.20
C HIS A 342 26.40 -12.89 -0.01
N SER A 343 25.99 -13.24 1.22
CA SER A 343 26.43 -12.59 2.46
C SER A 343 27.90 -12.85 2.81
N SER A 344 28.42 -14.04 2.50
CA SER A 344 29.77 -14.47 2.87
C SER A 344 30.83 -14.12 1.80
N ALA A 345 32.11 -14.24 2.16
CA ALA A 345 33.23 -14.22 1.22
C ALA A 345 33.52 -15.62 0.64
N HIS A 346 32.94 -16.67 1.24
CA HIS A 346 33.12 -18.06 0.84
C HIS A 346 32.10 -18.51 -0.21
N LEU A 347 32.51 -19.47 -1.05
CA LEU A 347 31.60 -20.14 -1.98
C LEU A 347 30.86 -21.26 -1.25
N PHE A 348 29.54 -21.30 -1.38
CA PHE A 348 28.72 -22.38 -0.82
C PHE A 348 28.56 -23.53 -1.81
N ARG A 349 28.98 -24.71 -1.39
CA ARG A 349 28.80 -25.96 -2.14
C ARG A 349 27.81 -26.88 -1.46
N LEU A 350 27.24 -27.77 -2.26
CA LEU A 350 26.31 -28.81 -1.88
C LEU A 350 26.84 -30.13 -2.44
N SER A 351 27.11 -31.08 -1.56
CA SER A 351 27.50 -32.45 -1.94
C SER A 351 26.64 -33.48 -1.24
N THR A 352 26.43 -34.62 -1.89
CA THR A 352 25.72 -35.74 -1.29
C THR A 352 26.72 -36.78 -0.78
N ASP A 353 26.57 -37.16 0.49
CA ASP A 353 27.22 -38.32 1.07
C ASP A 353 26.23 -39.49 1.03
N GLN A 354 26.48 -40.45 0.13
CA GLN A 354 25.61 -41.62 -0.03
C GLN A 354 25.75 -42.64 1.12
N GLN A 355 26.89 -42.70 1.81
CA GLN A 355 27.10 -43.62 2.92
C GLN A 355 26.32 -43.14 4.14
N LEU A 356 26.43 -41.85 4.44
CA LEU A 356 25.71 -41.21 5.55
C LEU A 356 24.28 -40.80 5.18
N ARG A 357 23.88 -40.94 3.91
CA ARG A 357 22.55 -40.59 3.38
C ARG A 357 22.14 -39.16 3.74
N LYS A 358 23.07 -38.22 3.52
CA LYS A 358 22.88 -36.79 3.83
C LYS A 358 23.40 -35.90 2.70
N ASN A 359 22.75 -34.78 2.50
CA ASN A 359 23.20 -33.67 1.69
C ASN A 359 23.92 -32.66 2.59
N VAL A 360 25.14 -32.29 2.26
CA VAL A 360 26.00 -31.42 3.07
C VAL A 360 26.26 -30.12 2.34
N ILE A 361 25.92 -29.01 3.00
CA ILE A 361 26.28 -27.66 2.61
C ILE A 361 27.56 -27.28 3.35
N TYR A 362 28.60 -26.87 2.61
CA TYR A 362 29.89 -26.48 3.17
C TYR A 362 30.48 -25.28 2.42
N THR A 363 31.46 -24.61 3.04
CA THR A 363 32.13 -23.42 2.54
C THR A 363 33.50 -23.75 1.94
N GLU A 364 33.88 -23.02 0.88
CA GLU A 364 35.23 -23.08 0.29
C GLU A 364 35.76 -21.66 0.02
N VAL A 365 37.07 -21.43 0.16
CA VAL A 365 37.70 -20.13 -0.11
C VAL A 365 37.69 -19.84 -1.61
N MET A 366 37.30 -18.61 -1.99
CA MET A 366 37.30 -18.15 -3.38
C MET A 366 38.75 -18.07 -3.93
N GLY A 367 39.13 -18.98 -4.84
CA GLY A 367 40.44 -18.96 -5.51
C GLY A 367 41.05 -20.32 -5.90
N SER A 368 40.46 -21.45 -5.52
CA SER A 368 40.88 -22.77 -6.00
C SER A 368 40.51 -22.97 -7.48
N GLU A 369 41.41 -23.58 -8.28
CA GLU A 369 41.20 -23.82 -9.72
C GLU A 369 39.84 -24.49 -9.99
N ALA A 370 38.91 -23.75 -10.57
CA ALA A 370 37.54 -24.21 -10.80
C ALA A 370 37.49 -25.11 -12.05
N GLY A 371 37.64 -26.43 -11.88
CA GLY A 371 37.26 -27.41 -12.91
C GLY A 371 35.74 -27.40 -13.18
N GLN A 372 35.27 -27.95 -14.32
CA GLN A 372 33.83 -28.01 -14.65
C GLN A 372 32.96 -28.67 -13.54
N ASP A 373 33.53 -29.64 -12.81
CA ASP A 373 32.94 -30.33 -11.66
C ASP A 373 32.60 -29.38 -10.46
N SER A 374 33.18 -28.16 -10.45
CA SER A 374 32.97 -27.11 -9.44
C SER A 374 31.64 -26.38 -9.60
N PHE A 375 31.09 -26.26 -10.81
CA PHE A 375 29.85 -25.53 -11.07
C PHE A 375 28.60 -26.35 -10.72
N ASP A 376 28.65 -27.66 -10.93
CA ASP A 376 27.54 -28.58 -10.67
C ASP A 376 27.22 -28.69 -9.17
N LYS A 377 28.22 -28.54 -8.31
CA LYS A 377 28.09 -28.68 -6.84
C LYS A 377 27.73 -27.38 -6.12
N ARG A 378 27.31 -26.31 -6.81
CA ARG A 378 27.03 -25.01 -6.14
C ARG A 378 25.65 -24.97 -5.51
N LEU A 379 25.55 -24.47 -4.27
CA LEU A 379 24.27 -24.27 -3.60
C LEU A 379 23.36 -23.28 -4.36
N SER A 380 23.94 -22.24 -4.96
CA SER A 380 23.18 -21.28 -5.78
C SER A 380 22.51 -21.93 -6.99
N ARG A 381 23.10 -23.01 -7.54
CA ARG A 381 22.49 -23.78 -8.63
C ARG A 381 21.27 -24.55 -8.13
N PHE A 382 21.38 -25.25 -7.00
CA PHE A 382 20.24 -25.92 -6.35
C PHE A 382 19.07 -24.95 -6.14
N ILE A 383 19.34 -23.78 -5.54
CA ILE A 383 18.32 -22.76 -5.28
C ILE A 383 17.68 -22.23 -6.57
N ASN A 384 18.48 -22.04 -7.63
CA ASN A 384 17.97 -21.59 -8.92
C ASN A 384 17.10 -22.64 -9.61
N GLU A 385 17.51 -23.91 -9.57
CA GLU A 385 16.72 -25.02 -10.10
C GLU A 385 15.43 -25.22 -9.29
N ALA A 386 15.47 -25.11 -7.96
CA ALA A 386 14.30 -25.17 -7.10
C ALA A 386 13.29 -24.04 -7.40
N ASP A 387 13.76 -22.79 -7.51
CA ASP A 387 12.92 -21.63 -7.90
C ASP A 387 12.32 -21.83 -9.31
N TRP A 388 13.07 -22.44 -10.23
CA TRP A 388 12.56 -22.75 -11.57
C TRP A 388 11.44 -23.80 -11.54
N VAL A 389 11.62 -24.89 -10.79
CA VAL A 389 10.59 -25.91 -10.60
C VAL A 389 9.34 -25.32 -9.95
N TYR A 390 9.50 -24.48 -8.91
CA TYR A 390 8.39 -23.78 -8.28
C TYR A 390 7.63 -22.87 -9.26
N ARG A 391 8.33 -22.05 -10.05
CA ARG A 391 7.72 -21.22 -11.09
C ARG A 391 6.98 -22.04 -12.14
N ARG A 392 7.53 -23.20 -12.51
CA ARG A 392 6.88 -24.15 -13.42
C ARG A 392 5.60 -24.70 -12.81
N PHE A 393 5.59 -25.05 -11.53
CA PHE A 393 4.38 -25.46 -10.81
C PHE A 393 3.30 -24.37 -10.86
N ILE A 394 3.63 -23.11 -10.56
CA ILE A 394 2.69 -21.99 -10.67
C ILE A 394 2.13 -21.84 -12.08
N TRP A 395 2.98 -21.98 -13.11
CA TRP A 395 2.55 -21.89 -14.51
C TRP A 395 1.60 -23.03 -14.93
N VAL A 396 1.90 -24.27 -14.51
CA VAL A 396 1.02 -25.42 -14.72
C VAL A 396 -0.31 -25.18 -14.02
N MET A 397 -0.30 -24.82 -12.74
CA MET A 397 -1.51 -24.50 -11.96
C MET A 397 -2.37 -23.44 -12.66
N ARG A 398 -1.76 -22.34 -13.14
CA ARG A 398 -2.46 -21.30 -13.90
C ARG A 398 -3.15 -21.87 -15.15
N SER A 399 -2.41 -22.66 -15.93
CA SER A 399 -2.92 -23.26 -17.17
C SER A 399 -4.03 -24.28 -16.90
N SER A 400 -3.95 -25.00 -15.79
CA SER A 400 -4.95 -25.96 -15.32
C SER A 400 -6.22 -25.30 -14.83
N VAL A 401 -6.08 -24.23 -14.05
CA VAL A 401 -7.21 -23.43 -13.58
C VAL A 401 -7.97 -22.80 -14.74
N TRP A 402 -7.26 -22.26 -15.73
CA TRP A 402 -7.89 -21.74 -16.95
C TRP A 402 -8.67 -22.82 -17.70
N ARG A 403 -8.07 -24.01 -17.87
CA ARG A 403 -8.72 -25.15 -18.54
C ARG A 403 -9.94 -25.63 -17.75
N TYR A 404 -9.87 -25.69 -16.42
CA TYR A 404 -11.00 -26.01 -15.55
C TYR A 404 -12.18 -25.06 -15.76
N MET A 405 -11.90 -23.75 -15.81
CA MET A 405 -12.93 -22.73 -16.03
C MET A 405 -13.57 -22.85 -17.42
N GLN A 406 -12.80 -23.23 -18.44
CA GLN A 406 -13.34 -23.47 -19.79
C GLN A 406 -14.20 -24.73 -19.91
N ASN A 407 -13.84 -25.77 -19.16
CA ASN A 407 -14.57 -27.04 -19.15
C ASN A 407 -15.89 -26.95 -18.37
N SER A 408 -16.10 -25.86 -17.62
CA SER A 408 -17.31 -25.63 -16.86
C SER A 408 -18.42 -25.13 -17.82
N PRO A 409 -19.57 -25.83 -17.93
CA PRO A 409 -20.59 -25.51 -18.92
C PRO A 409 -21.18 -24.12 -18.63
N SER A 410 -21.17 -23.25 -19.63
CA SER A 410 -22.03 -22.06 -19.67
C SER A 410 -23.44 -22.56 -19.99
N ARG A 411 -24.18 -23.06 -18.99
CA ARG A 411 -25.62 -23.31 -19.17
C ARG A 411 -26.32 -21.96 -19.28
N ASP A 412 -27.09 -21.79 -20.36
CA ASP A 412 -28.00 -20.72 -20.78
C ASP A 412 -28.04 -19.38 -20.02
N SER A 413 -28.29 -18.32 -20.79
CA SER A 413 -28.24 -16.88 -20.50
C SER A 413 -28.94 -16.36 -19.24
N ASP A 414 -29.67 -17.17 -18.49
CA ASP A 414 -30.42 -16.78 -17.29
C ASP A 414 -29.83 -17.28 -15.96
N ALA A 415 -28.75 -18.08 -15.98
CA ALA A 415 -28.12 -18.58 -14.76
C ALA A 415 -26.60 -18.30 -14.70
N ARG A 416 -26.22 -17.03 -14.46
CA ARG A 416 -24.87 -16.67 -13.96
C ARG A 416 -24.50 -17.39 -12.64
N ALA A 417 -25.44 -18.12 -12.04
CA ALA A 417 -25.31 -18.82 -10.78
C ALA A 417 -24.54 -20.17 -10.86
N ASP A 418 -24.11 -20.68 -12.00
CA ASP A 418 -23.46 -22.02 -12.07
C ASP A 418 -22.05 -22.05 -12.69
N SER A 419 -21.47 -20.89 -13.02
CA SER A 419 -20.09 -20.80 -13.54
C SER A 419 -19.07 -21.03 -12.42
N ALA A 420 -18.12 -21.93 -12.62
CA ALA A 420 -17.07 -22.22 -11.64
C ALA A 420 -16.22 -20.98 -11.33
N THR A 421 -16.04 -20.71 -10.04
CA THR A 421 -15.21 -19.58 -9.60
C THR A 421 -13.72 -19.94 -9.70
N LEU A 422 -12.85 -18.94 -9.84
CA LEU A 422 -11.40 -19.16 -9.78
C LEU A 422 -10.98 -19.85 -8.48
N GLN A 423 -11.60 -19.46 -7.37
CA GLN A 423 -11.32 -20.02 -6.06
C GLN A 423 -11.68 -21.51 -6.00
N GLU A 424 -12.83 -21.89 -6.55
CA GLU A 424 -13.24 -23.29 -6.67
C GLU A 424 -12.25 -24.08 -7.53
N ALA A 425 -11.88 -23.57 -8.70
CA ALA A 425 -10.93 -24.23 -9.60
C ALA A 425 -9.58 -24.50 -8.93
N VAL A 426 -8.99 -23.50 -8.26
CA VAL A 426 -7.71 -23.64 -7.55
C VAL A 426 -7.82 -24.67 -6.43
N MET A 427 -8.82 -24.54 -5.55
CA MET A 427 -8.98 -25.43 -4.40
C MET A 427 -9.28 -26.87 -4.83
N SER A 428 -10.10 -27.02 -5.87
CA SER A 428 -10.46 -28.31 -6.44
C SER A 428 -9.23 -29.05 -7.00
N ILE A 429 -8.44 -28.41 -7.87
CA ILE A 429 -7.24 -29.02 -8.45
C ILE A 429 -6.22 -29.36 -7.35
N LEU A 430 -5.95 -28.42 -6.44
CA LEU A 430 -5.02 -28.66 -5.33
C LEU A 430 -5.49 -29.80 -4.41
N SER A 431 -6.80 -29.96 -4.23
CA SER A 431 -7.32 -31.03 -3.38
C SER A 431 -7.14 -32.42 -3.99
N HIS A 432 -7.27 -32.56 -5.31
CA HIS A 432 -7.00 -33.84 -5.99
C HIS A 432 -5.54 -34.26 -5.84
N LEU A 433 -4.64 -33.27 -5.79
CA LEU A 433 -3.20 -33.48 -5.69
C LEU A 433 -2.70 -33.49 -4.24
N ASN A 434 -3.57 -33.38 -3.23
CA ASN A 434 -3.18 -33.27 -1.81
C ASN A 434 -2.21 -32.09 -1.52
N LEU A 435 -2.43 -30.96 -2.20
CA LEU A 435 -1.62 -29.74 -2.13
C LEU A 435 -2.41 -28.53 -1.61
N GLN A 436 -3.49 -28.74 -0.83
CA GLN A 436 -4.37 -27.64 -0.37
C GLN A 436 -3.61 -26.58 0.44
N ARG A 437 -2.55 -26.97 1.16
CA ARG A 437 -1.69 -26.05 1.93
C ARG A 437 -0.95 -25.01 1.07
N LEU A 438 -0.84 -25.24 -0.24
CA LEU A 438 -0.21 -24.32 -1.18
C LEU A 438 -1.19 -23.29 -1.77
N SER A 439 -2.46 -23.28 -1.35
CA SER A 439 -3.49 -22.37 -1.88
C SER A 439 -3.08 -20.90 -1.85
N ASP A 440 -2.57 -20.43 -0.71
CA ASP A 440 -2.22 -19.02 -0.50
C ASP A 440 -1.12 -18.57 -1.46
N VAL A 441 -0.13 -19.44 -1.67
CA VAL A 441 0.99 -19.21 -2.58
C VAL A 441 0.52 -19.18 -4.03
N VAL A 442 -0.39 -20.09 -4.40
CA VAL A 442 -0.96 -20.14 -5.75
C VAL A 442 -1.81 -18.89 -6.01
N PHE A 443 -2.70 -18.50 -5.08
CA PHE A 443 -3.51 -17.29 -5.24
C PHE A 443 -2.66 -16.03 -5.33
N ALA A 444 -1.68 -15.86 -4.45
CA ALA A 444 -0.77 -14.70 -4.49
C ALA A 444 -0.02 -14.62 -5.82
N ALA A 445 0.41 -15.77 -6.37
CA ALA A 445 1.07 -15.81 -7.67
C ALA A 445 0.11 -15.49 -8.84
N LEU A 446 -1.14 -15.96 -8.78
CA LEU A 446 -2.16 -15.66 -9.80
C LEU A 446 -2.58 -14.19 -9.80
N ASP A 447 -2.69 -13.55 -8.63
CA ASP A 447 -3.05 -12.13 -8.48
C ASP A 447 -2.06 -11.21 -9.18
N VAL A 448 -0.77 -11.57 -9.12
CA VAL A 448 0.35 -10.80 -9.66
C VAL A 448 0.54 -11.01 -11.18
N GLN A 449 0.00 -12.08 -11.75
CA GLN A 449 0.16 -12.43 -13.16
C GLN A 449 -1.02 -11.91 -14.03
N SER A 450 -1.61 -10.79 -13.61
CA SER A 450 -2.86 -10.17 -14.07
C SER A 450 -3.22 -10.52 -15.53
N SER A 451 -4.30 -11.32 -15.65
CA SER A 451 -4.98 -11.85 -16.85
C SER A 451 -4.87 -13.37 -17.02
N LEU A 452 -5.89 -14.10 -16.57
CA LEU A 452 -6.25 -15.43 -17.10
C LEU A 452 -7.02 -15.32 -18.43
N VAL A 453 -7.66 -14.17 -18.69
CA VAL A 453 -8.69 -13.98 -19.71
C VAL A 453 -8.27 -13.06 -20.88
N GLY A 454 -7.16 -12.33 -20.76
CA GLY A 454 -6.67 -11.44 -21.83
C GLY A 454 -5.89 -12.20 -22.91
N GLY A 455 -6.47 -12.27 -24.12
CA GLY A 455 -5.95 -13.00 -25.27
C GLY A 455 -4.54 -12.57 -25.71
N ARG A 456 -3.95 -13.41 -26.55
CA ARG A 456 -2.82 -13.09 -27.42
C ARG A 456 -3.25 -12.00 -28.42
N GLY A 457 -3.61 -10.81 -27.95
CA GLY A 457 -3.78 -9.63 -28.77
C GLY A 457 -2.43 -9.30 -29.39
N HIS A 458 -2.39 -9.26 -30.72
CA HIS A 458 -1.23 -9.06 -31.60
C HIS A 458 -0.10 -8.19 -31.02
N ARG A 459 0.80 -8.80 -30.26
CA ARG A 459 2.16 -8.26 -30.05
C ARG A 459 3.13 -9.21 -30.73
N SER A 460 4.07 -8.64 -31.47
CA SER A 460 5.17 -9.43 -31.99
C SER A 460 5.92 -10.08 -30.81
N PRO A 461 6.47 -11.30 -30.96
CA PRO A 461 7.32 -11.90 -29.94
C PRO A 461 8.53 -11.02 -29.56
N GLU A 462 8.90 -10.05 -30.39
CA GLU A 462 10.02 -9.13 -30.17
C GLU A 462 9.68 -8.02 -29.16
N ASP A 463 8.47 -7.45 -29.23
CA ASP A 463 8.00 -6.41 -28.30
C ASP A 463 7.87 -6.94 -26.86
N ILE A 464 7.40 -8.18 -26.71
CA ILE A 464 7.30 -8.86 -25.41
C ILE A 464 8.71 -9.17 -24.85
N ARG A 465 9.69 -9.47 -25.71
CA ARG A 465 11.04 -9.88 -25.30
C ARG A 465 11.94 -8.72 -24.89
N ALA A 466 11.70 -7.50 -25.36
CA ALA A 466 12.49 -6.33 -24.96
C ALA A 466 12.08 -5.81 -23.57
N GLY A 467 10.77 -5.69 -23.30
CA GLY A 467 10.25 -5.24 -22.00
C GLY A 467 10.33 -6.28 -20.87
N ALA A 468 10.21 -7.58 -21.18
CA ALA A 468 10.16 -8.65 -20.18
C ALA A 468 11.53 -9.09 -19.58
N ARG A 469 12.57 -8.28 -19.76
CA ARG A 469 13.94 -8.62 -19.34
C ARG A 469 14.39 -7.94 -18.05
N THR A 470 13.71 -6.90 -17.61
CA THR A 470 14.10 -6.10 -16.44
C THR A 470 13.76 -6.81 -15.13
N TYR A 471 14.35 -6.33 -14.03
CA TYR A 471 14.00 -6.84 -12.70
C TYR A 471 12.54 -6.52 -12.32
N HIS A 472 11.93 -5.48 -12.91
CA HIS A 472 10.52 -5.15 -12.69
C HIS A 472 9.59 -6.31 -13.06
N ASP A 473 9.93 -7.04 -14.12
CA ASP A 473 9.12 -8.13 -14.68
C ASP A 473 9.37 -9.47 -13.99
N LYS A 474 10.63 -9.74 -13.67
CA LYS A 474 11.07 -11.02 -13.11
C LYS A 474 11.03 -11.03 -11.57
N GLY A 475 11.00 -9.83 -10.99
CA GLY A 475 11.10 -9.57 -9.56
C GLY A 475 12.43 -10.04 -8.97
N LEU A 476 12.54 -10.00 -7.64
CA LEU A 476 13.75 -10.38 -6.90
C LEU A 476 13.50 -11.54 -5.95
N LYS A 477 14.56 -12.21 -5.52
CA LYS A 477 14.53 -13.25 -4.49
C LYS A 477 15.69 -13.12 -3.50
N LEU A 478 15.37 -13.46 -2.27
CA LEU A 478 16.26 -13.65 -1.14
C LEU A 478 16.07 -15.08 -0.66
N THR A 479 17.15 -15.81 -0.46
CA THR A 479 17.13 -17.15 0.13
C THR A 479 18.02 -17.17 1.34
N ASP A 480 17.40 -17.44 2.49
CA ASP A 480 18.07 -17.59 3.77
C ASP A 480 18.18 -19.07 4.10
N VAL A 481 19.42 -19.54 4.26
CA VAL A 481 19.71 -20.91 4.64
C VAL A 481 19.87 -20.94 6.16
N ARG A 482 19.00 -21.67 6.85
CA ARG A 482 18.93 -21.66 8.32
C ARG A 482 18.74 -23.08 8.85
N ARG A 483 19.36 -23.38 9.99
CA ARG A 483 19.06 -24.63 10.73
C ARG A 483 17.64 -24.60 11.23
N ASN A 484 17.01 -25.77 11.27
CA ASN A 484 15.63 -25.89 11.76
C ASN A 484 15.60 -25.76 13.28
N GLU A 485 14.62 -25.02 13.79
CA GLU A 485 14.46 -24.78 15.22
C GLU A 485 14.40 -26.10 16.01
N GLY A 486 15.15 -26.18 17.11
CA GLY A 486 15.22 -27.38 17.95
C GLY A 486 16.06 -28.53 17.37
N THR A 487 16.67 -28.39 16.19
CA THR A 487 17.54 -29.42 15.60
C THR A 487 18.94 -28.88 15.30
N ARG A 488 19.96 -29.73 15.42
CA ARG A 488 21.33 -29.39 15.01
C ARG A 488 21.66 -29.85 13.60
N ASP A 489 20.98 -30.88 13.11
CA ASP A 489 21.42 -31.63 11.94
C ASP A 489 20.46 -31.49 10.75
N THR A 490 19.58 -30.50 10.73
CA THR A 490 18.72 -30.24 9.57
C THR A 490 18.62 -28.76 9.24
N VAL A 491 18.51 -28.46 7.94
CA VAL A 491 18.54 -27.11 7.38
C VAL A 491 17.41 -26.95 6.38
N SER A 492 16.84 -25.74 6.39
CA SER A 492 15.82 -25.29 5.45
C SER A 492 16.31 -24.10 4.63
N CYS A 493 15.77 -23.96 3.41
CA CYS A 493 16.09 -22.87 2.49
C CYS A 493 14.88 -21.96 2.36
N TYR A 494 14.80 -20.96 3.23
CA TYR A 494 13.69 -20.01 3.28
C TYR A 494 13.81 -18.99 2.16
N PHE A 495 12.89 -19.06 1.21
CA PHE A 495 12.78 -18.17 0.08
C PHE A 495 11.73 -17.08 0.35
N THR A 496 12.13 -15.82 0.18
CA THR A 496 11.22 -14.68 0.03
C THR A 496 11.57 -13.87 -1.20
N GLY A 497 10.61 -13.14 -1.74
CA GLY A 497 10.86 -12.41 -2.96
C GLY A 497 9.64 -11.63 -3.43
N LEU A 498 9.89 -10.85 -4.47
CA LEU A 498 8.84 -10.25 -5.27
C LEU A 498 8.76 -11.03 -6.59
N ALA A 499 7.57 -11.43 -7.01
CA ALA A 499 7.36 -12.06 -8.32
C ALA A 499 7.35 -11.04 -9.47
N VAL A 500 6.97 -9.79 -9.15
CA VAL A 500 6.99 -8.60 -9.99
C VAL A 500 7.23 -7.40 -9.05
N THR A 501 7.65 -6.25 -9.53
CA THR A 501 7.67 -5.02 -8.72
C THR A 501 6.34 -4.26 -8.83
N PRO A 502 6.08 -3.24 -7.99
CA PRO A 502 4.90 -2.38 -8.15
C PRO A 502 4.77 -1.78 -9.57
N SER A 503 5.85 -1.24 -10.16
CA SER A 503 5.83 -0.76 -11.55
C SER A 503 5.45 -1.84 -12.56
N GLY A 504 5.99 -3.06 -12.41
CA GLY A 504 5.66 -4.17 -13.30
C GLY A 504 4.24 -4.68 -13.10
N LEU A 505 3.69 -4.64 -11.88
CA LEU A 505 2.28 -4.94 -11.62
C LEU A 505 1.38 -3.93 -12.31
N LEU A 506 1.66 -2.62 -12.17
CA LEU A 506 0.91 -1.56 -12.83
C LEU A 506 0.93 -1.73 -14.35
N ALA A 507 2.08 -2.06 -14.94
CA ALA A 507 2.17 -2.34 -16.36
C ALA A 507 1.30 -3.55 -16.78
N ARG A 508 1.30 -4.63 -15.97
CA ARG A 508 0.44 -5.80 -16.22
C ARG A 508 -1.06 -5.47 -16.13
N MET A 509 -1.45 -4.58 -15.22
CA MET A 509 -2.85 -4.13 -15.11
C MET A 509 -3.29 -3.41 -16.39
N VAL A 510 -2.48 -2.50 -16.91
CA VAL A 510 -2.72 -1.79 -18.18
C VAL A 510 -2.73 -2.75 -19.37
N GLU A 511 -1.81 -3.72 -19.38
CA GLU A 511 -1.75 -4.75 -20.40
C GLU A 511 -3.00 -5.64 -20.41
N GLY A 512 -3.55 -5.93 -19.23
CA GLY A 512 -4.79 -6.65 -19.00
C GLY A 512 -6.07 -5.89 -19.33
N GLY A 513 -5.98 -4.65 -19.83
CA GLY A 513 -7.14 -3.87 -20.30
C GLY A 513 -7.59 -2.75 -19.36
N ALA A 514 -6.94 -2.58 -18.21
CA ALA A 514 -7.28 -1.53 -17.25
C ALA A 514 -6.97 -0.13 -17.83
N LYS A 515 -7.88 0.81 -17.60
CA LYS A 515 -7.69 2.23 -17.88
C LYS A 515 -7.36 2.93 -16.58
N VAL A 516 -6.09 3.25 -16.38
CA VAL A 516 -5.58 3.76 -15.10
C VAL A 516 -5.35 5.26 -15.21
N VAL A 517 -5.97 6.02 -14.32
CA VAL A 517 -5.74 7.47 -14.16
C VAL A 517 -5.11 7.69 -12.80
N GLY A 518 -3.82 8.04 -12.80
CA GLY A 518 -3.07 8.39 -11.60
C GLY A 518 -3.07 9.91 -11.39
N VAL A 519 -3.64 10.37 -10.27
CA VAL A 519 -3.69 11.78 -9.91
C VAL A 519 -2.84 12.01 -8.66
N SER A 520 -1.94 12.98 -8.71
CA SER A 520 -1.14 13.45 -7.56
C SER A 520 -0.48 14.78 -7.92
N ALA A 521 -0.10 15.56 -6.90
CA ALA A 521 0.73 16.75 -7.12
C ALA A 521 2.09 16.40 -7.73
N THR A 522 2.62 15.20 -7.44
CA THR A 522 3.93 14.78 -7.92
C THR A 522 3.87 13.50 -8.75
N ALA A 523 2.72 13.23 -9.39
CA ALA A 523 2.47 12.03 -10.19
C ALA A 523 3.58 11.76 -11.23
N THR A 524 4.15 12.81 -11.81
CA THR A 524 5.20 12.76 -12.85
C THR A 524 6.63 12.86 -12.29
N SER A 525 6.81 12.79 -10.97
CA SER A 525 8.14 12.82 -10.36
C SER A 525 8.98 11.63 -10.81
N ARG A 526 10.26 11.88 -11.11
CA ARG A 526 11.19 10.88 -11.67
C ARG A 526 11.90 10.02 -10.63
N THR A 527 11.61 10.21 -9.34
CA THR A 527 12.19 9.35 -8.30
C THR A 527 11.65 7.93 -8.44
N VAL A 528 12.51 6.92 -8.41
CA VAL A 528 12.14 5.50 -8.51
C VAL A 528 11.95 4.84 -7.14
N ILE A 529 12.27 5.56 -6.06
CA ILE A 529 11.99 5.11 -4.69
C ILE A 529 10.62 5.60 -4.26
N ARG A 530 10.37 6.91 -4.30
CA ARG A 530 9.13 7.55 -3.79
C ARG A 530 8.06 7.79 -4.87
N ASN A 531 8.20 7.14 -6.03
CA ASN A 531 7.20 7.02 -7.09
C ASN A 531 7.47 5.71 -7.87
N PHE A 532 6.58 5.34 -8.78
CA PHE A 532 6.83 4.27 -9.74
C PHE A 532 7.97 4.64 -10.69
N ASP A 533 8.66 3.63 -11.22
CA ASP A 533 9.65 3.83 -12.29
C ASP A 533 8.94 4.20 -13.61
N LEU A 534 8.82 5.51 -13.84
CA LEU A 534 8.13 6.06 -15.01
C LEU A 534 8.88 5.78 -16.31
N ALA A 535 10.22 5.70 -16.28
CA ALA A 535 11.01 5.41 -17.47
C ALA A 535 10.78 3.98 -17.94
N TYR A 536 10.74 3.03 -17.00
CA TYR A 536 10.35 1.66 -17.28
C TYR A 536 8.89 1.57 -17.80
N LEU A 537 7.94 2.28 -17.17
CA LEU A 537 6.53 2.27 -17.58
C LEU A 537 6.34 2.84 -18.99
N GLN A 538 6.98 3.96 -19.31
CA GLN A 538 6.99 4.57 -20.65
C GLN A 538 7.55 3.58 -21.68
N GLY A 539 8.71 2.96 -21.38
CA GLY A 539 9.34 1.99 -22.27
C GLY A 539 8.49 0.72 -22.48
N ARG A 540 7.84 0.20 -21.44
CA ARG A 540 7.04 -1.03 -21.50
C ARG A 540 5.66 -0.82 -22.14
N LEU A 541 5.00 0.28 -21.81
CA LEU A 541 3.62 0.54 -22.25
C LEU A 541 3.57 1.22 -23.62
N GLY A 542 4.63 1.93 -24.02
CA GLY A 542 4.72 2.64 -25.28
C GLY A 542 3.50 3.55 -25.50
N PRO A 543 2.71 3.36 -26.57
CA PRO A 543 1.55 4.21 -26.86
C PRO A 543 0.39 4.08 -25.83
N ARG A 544 0.45 3.10 -24.91
CA ARG A 544 -0.52 2.99 -23.81
C ARG A 544 -0.17 3.89 -22.62
N PHE A 545 1.04 4.46 -22.57
CA PHE A 545 1.40 5.51 -21.62
C PHE A 545 1.04 6.86 -22.24
N ILE A 546 -0.03 7.48 -21.75
CA ILE A 546 -0.56 8.72 -22.32
C ILE A 546 0.05 9.91 -21.56
N GLU A 547 0.80 10.72 -22.29
CA GLU A 547 1.37 11.96 -21.78
C GLU A 547 0.43 13.13 -22.06
N LEU A 548 0.28 14.01 -21.07
CA LEU A 548 -0.44 15.25 -21.26
C LEU A 548 0.34 16.15 -22.22
N THR A 549 -0.35 16.74 -23.18
CA THR A 549 0.21 17.76 -24.07
C THR A 549 0.64 18.99 -23.28
N ARG A 550 1.56 19.78 -23.86
CA ARG A 550 2.01 21.03 -23.26
C ARG A 550 0.86 22.00 -22.97
N GLU A 551 -0.12 22.08 -23.87
CA GLU A 551 -1.30 22.94 -23.71
C GLU A 551 -2.16 22.50 -22.51
N GLN A 552 -2.36 21.19 -22.33
CA GLN A 552 -3.09 20.64 -21.18
C GLN A 552 -2.35 20.91 -19.87
N GLN A 553 -1.03 20.72 -19.84
CA GLN A 553 -0.20 21.01 -18.67
C GLN A 553 -0.25 22.52 -18.32
N GLU A 554 -0.14 23.39 -19.33
CA GLU A 554 -0.23 24.83 -19.16
C GLU A 554 -1.62 25.26 -18.67
N ALA A 555 -2.70 24.64 -19.15
CA ALA A 555 -4.06 24.92 -18.68
C ALA A 555 -4.24 24.59 -17.18
N VAL A 556 -3.75 23.43 -16.74
CA VAL A 556 -3.76 23.04 -15.31
C VAL A 556 -2.89 23.98 -14.49
N GLY A 557 -1.69 24.33 -14.97
CA GLY A 557 -0.79 25.25 -14.29
C GLY A 557 -1.33 26.69 -14.20
N ASN A 558 -2.00 27.18 -15.23
CA ASN A 558 -2.65 28.48 -15.25
C ASN A 558 -3.83 28.51 -14.27
N TRP A 559 -4.61 27.44 -14.21
CA TRP A 559 -5.66 27.29 -13.22
C TRP A 559 -5.12 27.35 -11.79
N TYR A 560 -4.07 26.58 -11.50
CA TYR A 560 -3.40 26.60 -10.20
C TYR A 560 -2.97 28.00 -9.78
N ARG A 561 -2.30 28.74 -10.68
CA ARG A 561 -1.82 30.11 -10.45
C ARG A 561 -2.97 31.11 -10.27
N SER A 562 -4.06 30.96 -11.02
CA SER A 562 -5.25 31.84 -10.93
C SER A 562 -5.94 31.83 -9.57
N ARG A 563 -5.73 30.77 -8.79
CA ARG A 563 -6.28 30.60 -7.43
C ARG A 563 -5.33 31.08 -6.33
N ARG A 564 -4.13 31.55 -6.68
CA ARG A 564 -3.01 31.83 -5.75
C ARG A 564 -2.30 33.14 -6.09
N ARG A 565 -3.05 34.22 -6.28
CA ARG A 565 -2.51 35.53 -6.63
C ARG A 565 -2.00 36.30 -5.41
N TYR A 566 -1.21 35.63 -4.57
CA TYR A 566 -0.75 36.15 -3.28
C TYR A 566 -0.14 37.55 -3.43
N ALA A 567 0.86 37.70 -4.32
CA ALA A 567 1.53 38.97 -4.57
C ALA A 567 0.58 40.07 -5.08
N ASP A 568 -0.32 39.75 -6.03
CA ASP A 568 -1.25 40.72 -6.60
C ASP A 568 -2.25 41.27 -5.56
N THR A 569 -2.51 40.47 -4.51
CA THR A 569 -3.40 40.83 -3.40
C THR A 569 -2.65 41.35 -2.16
N GLY A 570 -1.34 41.58 -2.25
CA GLY A 570 -0.54 42.09 -1.14
C GLY A 570 -0.17 41.06 -0.06
N VAL A 571 -0.37 39.76 -0.31
CA VAL A 571 0.03 38.68 0.59
C VAL A 571 1.49 38.30 0.31
N GLN A 572 2.35 38.46 1.31
CA GLN A 572 3.77 38.10 1.25
C GLN A 572 4.00 36.68 1.81
N ILE A 573 4.78 35.88 1.10
CA ILE A 573 5.21 34.54 1.57
C ILE A 573 6.71 34.58 1.83
N ASP A 574 7.09 34.51 3.10
CA ASP A 574 8.48 34.48 3.52
C ASP A 574 8.99 33.05 3.66
N VAL A 575 10.07 32.74 2.94
CA VAL A 575 10.71 31.42 2.99
C VAL A 575 12.15 31.60 3.49
N GLN A 576 12.47 30.96 4.61
CA GLN A 576 13.78 31.11 5.26
C GLN A 576 14.35 29.75 5.69
N PHE A 577 15.67 29.59 5.53
CA PHE A 577 16.40 28.47 6.11
C PHE A 577 16.79 28.82 7.55
N VAL A 578 16.30 28.03 8.51
CA VAL A 578 16.62 28.24 9.92
C VAL A 578 17.98 27.61 10.25
N ALA A 579 18.96 28.44 10.57
CA ALA A 579 20.28 28.02 11.01
C ALA A 579 20.26 27.51 12.47
N GLU A 580 21.26 26.71 12.84
CA GLU A 580 21.44 26.30 14.23
C GLU A 580 21.90 27.50 15.08
N ASP A 581 21.19 27.78 16.17
CA ASP A 581 21.58 28.78 17.16
C ASP A 581 21.58 28.20 18.58
N ARG A 582 22.77 27.83 19.05
CA ARG A 582 22.96 27.26 20.39
C ARG A 582 22.70 28.26 21.51
N ARG A 583 22.88 29.56 21.25
CA ARG A 583 22.71 30.62 22.26
C ARG A 583 21.23 30.80 22.58
N LEU A 584 20.39 30.81 21.54
CA LEU A 584 18.94 30.90 21.69
C LEU A 584 18.37 29.80 22.61
N VAL A 585 18.86 28.56 22.45
CA VAL A 585 18.44 27.44 23.31
C VAL A 585 18.93 27.64 24.75
N ALA A 586 20.17 28.10 24.93
CA ALA A 586 20.71 28.37 26.26
C ALA A 586 19.91 29.46 27.00
N GLU A 587 19.51 30.52 26.30
CA GLU A 587 18.65 31.59 26.83
C GLU A 587 17.24 31.09 27.16
N ALA A 588 16.63 30.27 26.27
CA ALA A 588 15.33 29.65 26.51
C ALA A 588 15.35 28.70 27.72
N LEU A 589 16.45 27.97 27.94
CA LEU A 589 16.63 27.09 29.10
C LEU A 589 16.96 27.88 30.37
N GLN A 590 17.77 28.93 30.27
CA GLN A 590 18.10 29.81 31.39
C GLN A 590 16.86 30.51 31.92
N SER A 591 16.03 31.05 31.03
CA SER A 591 14.77 31.65 31.42
C SER A 591 13.88 30.63 32.14
N LEU A 592 13.84 29.36 31.73
CA LEU A 592 13.03 28.32 32.38
C LEU A 592 13.55 27.95 33.77
N SER A 593 14.86 27.76 33.90
CA SER A 593 15.50 27.27 35.13
C SER A 593 15.85 28.39 36.13
N GLY A 594 15.79 29.66 35.70
CA GLY A 594 16.25 30.81 36.48
C GLY A 594 17.77 30.84 36.71
N ARG A 595 18.53 29.96 36.05
CA ARG A 595 19.99 29.81 36.22
C ARG A 595 20.71 29.80 34.87
N PRO A 596 21.93 30.34 34.78
CA PRO A 596 22.73 30.28 33.55
C PRO A 596 22.96 28.82 33.11
N VAL A 597 22.73 28.53 31.83
CA VAL A 597 22.92 27.18 31.27
C VAL A 597 24.16 27.16 30.39
N SER A 598 25.27 26.63 30.92
CA SER A 598 26.55 26.53 30.20
C SER A 598 26.63 25.32 29.27
N LYS A 599 25.84 24.26 29.53
CA LYS A 599 25.81 23.01 28.74
C LYS A 599 24.40 22.70 28.24
N PRO A 600 23.91 23.41 27.21
CA PRO A 600 22.53 23.25 26.71
C PRO A 600 22.23 21.84 26.20
N ALA A 601 23.20 21.14 25.59
CA ALA A 601 23.01 19.76 25.13
C ALA A 601 22.65 18.80 26.28
N MET A 602 23.34 18.88 27.43
CA MET A 602 23.05 18.05 28.60
C MET A 602 21.69 18.40 29.21
N ALA A 603 21.36 19.69 29.29
CA ALA A 603 20.06 20.13 29.78
C ALA A 603 18.92 19.60 28.89
N LEU A 604 19.09 19.60 27.57
CA LEU A 604 18.14 18.96 26.65
C LEU A 604 18.07 17.44 26.88
N GLY A 605 19.20 16.74 27.05
CA GLY A 605 19.22 15.30 27.36
C GLY A 605 18.32 14.96 28.56
N TYR A 606 18.39 15.75 29.63
CA TYR A 606 17.51 15.60 30.80
C TYR A 606 16.02 15.81 30.50
N LEU A 607 15.67 16.69 29.55
CA LEU A 607 14.28 16.89 29.11
C LEU A 607 13.77 15.71 28.28
N PHE A 608 14.65 15.02 27.55
CA PHE A 608 14.33 13.81 26.78
C PHE A 608 14.44 12.51 27.59
N GLY A 609 14.98 12.56 28.81
CA GLY A 609 15.21 11.37 29.65
C GLY A 609 16.45 10.58 29.25
N GLU A 610 17.41 11.21 28.58
CA GLU A 610 18.68 10.61 28.15
C GLU A 610 19.80 10.99 29.11
N GLU A 611 20.68 10.04 29.43
CA GLU A 611 21.82 10.24 30.37
C GLU A 611 22.93 11.13 29.77
N GLU A 612 23.05 11.15 28.44
CA GLU A 612 23.99 11.99 27.70
C GLU A 612 23.26 12.98 26.79
N GLY A 613 23.76 14.22 26.75
CA GLY A 613 23.27 15.23 25.81
C GLY A 613 23.91 15.05 24.44
N GLY A 614 23.13 15.10 23.36
CA GLY A 614 23.65 14.99 21.99
C GLY A 614 23.61 16.29 21.19
N ASP A 615 24.67 16.53 20.42
CA ASP A 615 24.78 17.67 19.51
C ASP A 615 23.69 17.66 18.41
N TYR A 616 23.22 16.47 18.03
CA TYR A 616 22.08 16.33 17.13
C TYR A 616 20.81 16.94 17.73
N GLN A 617 20.48 16.61 18.99
CA GLN A 617 19.32 17.14 19.71
C GLN A 617 19.39 18.67 19.78
N LEU A 618 20.54 19.20 20.18
CA LEU A 618 20.75 20.65 20.24
C LEU A 618 20.52 21.33 18.89
N SER A 619 21.02 20.74 17.80
CA SER A 619 20.90 21.30 16.45
C SER A 619 19.45 21.45 16.01
N TRP A 620 18.64 20.39 16.09
CA TRP A 620 17.24 20.47 15.60
C TRP A 620 16.33 21.22 16.57
N VAL A 621 16.55 21.14 17.89
CA VAL A 621 15.77 21.91 18.88
C VAL A 621 16.02 23.40 18.72
N SER A 622 17.25 23.83 18.45
CA SER A 622 17.55 25.25 18.22
C SER A 622 16.76 25.84 17.06
N LYS A 623 16.65 25.08 15.96
CA LYS A 623 15.88 25.50 14.77
C LYS A 623 14.39 25.55 15.05
N LEU A 624 13.88 24.57 15.81
CA LEU A 624 12.48 24.58 16.23
C LEU A 624 12.18 25.82 17.11
N VAL A 625 13.00 26.09 18.12
CA VAL A 625 12.82 27.26 19.01
C VAL A 625 12.91 28.57 18.23
N ALA A 626 13.84 28.68 17.29
CA ALA A 626 13.95 29.85 16.41
C ALA A 626 12.69 30.04 15.53
N ALA A 627 12.16 28.96 14.97
CA ALA A 627 10.92 29.02 14.19
C ALA A 627 9.71 29.41 15.04
N LEU A 628 9.60 28.87 16.27
CA LEU A 628 8.54 29.24 17.22
C LEU A 628 8.66 30.72 17.62
N ALA A 629 9.88 31.22 17.85
CA ALA A 629 10.10 32.64 18.14
C ALA A 629 9.64 33.53 16.98
N GLY A 630 10.00 33.17 15.74
CA GLY A 630 9.56 33.89 14.54
C GLY A 630 8.03 33.89 14.39
N PHE A 631 7.38 32.75 14.61
CA PHE A 631 5.92 32.65 14.57
C PHE A 631 5.23 33.50 15.65
N MET A 632 5.76 33.53 16.87
CA MET A 632 5.20 34.37 17.94
C MET A 632 5.37 35.87 17.64
N ALA A 633 6.44 36.26 16.96
CA ALA A 633 6.68 37.65 16.56
C ALA A 633 5.85 38.09 15.33
N ALA A 634 5.33 37.16 14.53
CA ALA A 634 4.53 37.48 13.36
C ALA A 634 3.14 38.01 13.75
N GLU A 635 2.75 39.18 13.26
CA GLU A 635 1.52 39.87 13.68
C GLU A 635 0.25 39.18 13.18
N HIS A 636 0.23 38.74 11.91
CA HIS A 636 -0.97 38.25 11.23
C HIS A 636 -1.08 36.71 11.15
N ASN A 637 -0.06 35.99 11.60
CA ASN A 637 -0.02 34.53 11.56
C ASN A 637 -0.60 33.94 12.84
N ARG A 638 -1.48 32.94 12.70
CA ARG A 638 -2.20 32.32 13.81
C ARG A 638 -2.06 30.81 13.85
N TYR A 639 -1.83 30.15 12.73
CA TYR A 639 -1.82 28.70 12.67
C TYR A 639 -0.50 28.15 12.14
N MET A 640 0.33 27.64 13.07
CA MET A 640 1.61 27.01 12.78
C MET A 640 1.52 25.48 12.80
N LEU A 641 1.89 24.85 11.69
CA LEU A 641 2.19 23.43 11.62
C LEU A 641 3.70 23.20 11.68
N VAL A 642 4.13 22.32 12.59
CA VAL A 642 5.51 21.88 12.74
C VAL A 642 5.60 20.42 12.34
N LEU A 643 6.33 20.13 11.25
CA LEU A 643 6.59 18.77 10.79
C LEU A 643 8.01 18.33 11.18
N LEU A 644 8.06 17.32 12.05
CA LEU A 644 9.29 16.73 12.57
C LEU A 644 9.52 15.32 12.00
N ASN A 645 10.76 14.85 12.10
CA ASN A 645 11.12 13.46 11.81
C ASN A 645 10.64 12.47 12.89
N ARG A 646 9.97 12.95 13.94
CA ARG A 646 9.61 12.18 15.12
C ARG A 646 8.36 12.75 15.81
N THR A 647 7.58 11.90 16.44
CA THR A 647 6.45 12.33 17.27
C THR A 647 6.95 12.84 18.61
N ILE A 648 6.58 14.07 18.97
CA ILE A 648 6.82 14.67 20.28
C ILE A 648 5.48 14.77 21.00
N SER A 649 5.30 14.01 22.09
CA SER A 649 4.07 13.98 22.90
C SER A 649 4.39 14.15 24.37
N ALA A 650 3.43 14.66 25.14
CA ALA A 650 3.54 14.77 26.60
C ALA A 650 3.63 13.39 27.28
N SER A 651 3.05 12.35 26.66
CA SER A 651 3.15 10.96 27.15
C SER A 651 4.57 10.40 27.06
N ARG A 652 5.34 10.77 26.02
CA ARG A 652 6.70 10.28 25.79
C ARG A 652 7.77 11.21 26.34
N TYR A 653 7.60 12.52 26.16
CA TYR A 653 8.57 13.56 26.51
C TYR A 653 7.94 14.69 27.34
N PRO A 654 7.41 14.39 28.55
CA PRO A 654 6.63 15.36 29.34
C PRO A 654 7.43 16.62 29.68
N ARG A 655 8.71 16.47 30.04
CA ARG A 655 9.58 17.60 30.40
C ARG A 655 9.88 18.50 29.21
N PHE A 656 10.15 17.91 28.03
CA PHE A 656 10.41 18.67 26.81
C PHE A 656 9.18 19.42 26.31
N VAL A 657 8.00 18.78 26.35
CA VAL A 657 6.74 19.45 25.99
C VAL A 657 6.44 20.60 26.95
N ASN A 658 6.65 20.42 28.26
CA ASN A 658 6.49 21.51 29.22
C ASN A 658 7.46 22.67 28.96
N PHE A 659 8.71 22.38 28.58
CA PHE A 659 9.66 23.40 28.15
C PHE A 659 9.12 24.22 26.97
N LEU A 660 8.57 23.57 25.93
CA LEU A 660 7.97 24.28 24.79
C LEU A 660 6.74 25.11 25.20
N LYS A 661 5.85 24.57 26.05
CA LYS A 661 4.67 25.30 26.55
C LYS A 661 5.09 26.56 27.32
N SER A 662 6.06 26.44 28.24
CA SER A 662 6.58 27.58 29.00
C SER A 662 7.34 28.58 28.13
N PHE A 663 8.03 28.13 27.08
CA PHE A 663 8.65 29.03 26.10
C PHE A 663 7.58 29.88 25.37
N LEU A 664 6.54 29.24 24.84
CA LEU A 664 5.45 29.92 24.14
C LEU A 664 4.64 30.85 25.07
N GLN A 665 4.30 30.41 26.28
CA GLN A 665 3.55 31.21 27.24
C GLN A 665 4.25 32.51 27.64
N ARG A 666 5.59 32.52 27.68
CA ARG A 666 6.35 33.75 27.94
C ARG A 666 6.35 34.70 26.77
N ALA A 667 6.59 34.18 25.56
CA ALA A 667 6.47 34.98 24.34
C ALA A 667 5.05 35.57 24.17
N ALA A 668 4.03 34.82 24.59
CA ALA A 668 2.64 35.27 24.66
C ALA A 668 2.42 36.37 25.71
N ALA A 669 3.00 36.25 26.90
CA ALA A 669 2.90 37.27 27.95
C ALA A 669 3.54 38.61 27.52
N ASP A 670 4.65 38.55 26.77
CA ASP A 670 5.35 39.75 26.27
C ASP A 670 4.56 40.46 25.14
N SER A 671 3.74 39.71 24.39
CA SER A 671 2.95 40.22 23.24
C SER A 671 1.47 40.45 23.53
N GLY A 672 0.94 39.92 24.64
CA GLY A 672 -0.49 39.98 24.98
C GLY A 672 -1.39 39.02 24.17
N VAL A 673 -0.81 38.11 23.38
CA VAL A 673 -1.53 37.18 22.51
C VAL A 673 -1.63 35.79 23.16
N GLY A 674 -2.82 35.20 23.22
CA GLY A 674 -3.01 33.83 23.71
C GLY A 674 -2.34 32.80 22.81
N VAL A 675 -1.81 31.71 23.39
CA VAL A 675 -1.15 30.64 22.63
C VAL A 675 -1.51 29.25 23.14
N ARG A 676 -1.75 28.31 22.22
CA ARG A 676 -1.98 26.89 22.52
C ARG A 676 -1.07 25.97 21.71
N LEU A 677 -0.42 25.04 22.41
CA LEU A 677 0.39 23.97 21.82
C LEU A 677 -0.39 22.65 21.84
N PHE A 678 -0.56 22.06 20.67
CA PHE A 678 -1.02 20.69 20.50
C PHE A 678 0.19 19.80 20.18
N ASP A 679 0.47 18.86 21.07
CA ASP A 679 1.56 17.89 20.97
C ASP A 679 1.02 16.49 20.66
N GLY A 680 1.89 15.59 20.20
CA GLY A 680 1.56 14.17 20.04
C GLY A 680 0.67 13.82 18.86
N MET A 681 0.43 14.73 17.90
CA MET A 681 -0.43 14.49 16.74
C MET A 681 0.19 13.45 15.80
N ASN A 682 -0.06 12.18 16.07
CA ASN A 682 0.29 11.04 15.23
C ASN A 682 -0.91 10.50 14.43
N ALA A 683 -0.65 9.57 13.51
CA ALA A 683 -1.65 8.87 12.71
C ALA A 683 -2.86 8.39 13.54
N ASP A 684 -2.57 7.67 14.64
CA ASP A 684 -3.58 7.11 15.53
C ASP A 684 -4.41 8.20 16.22
N ALA A 685 -3.76 9.20 16.84
CA ALA A 685 -4.42 10.33 17.50
C ALA A 685 -5.34 11.10 16.52
N MET A 686 -4.87 11.29 15.29
CA MET A 686 -5.66 11.90 14.22
C MET A 686 -6.85 11.02 13.81
N ALA A 687 -6.68 9.71 13.70
CA ALA A 687 -7.76 8.76 13.42
C ALA A 687 -8.82 8.75 14.53
N TYR A 688 -8.43 9.01 15.78
CA TYR A 688 -9.32 9.06 16.95
C TYR A 688 -9.97 10.43 17.23
N GLY A 689 -9.80 11.40 16.34
CA GLY A 689 -10.51 12.69 16.41
C GLY A 689 -9.82 13.77 17.24
N GLU A 690 -8.57 13.57 17.70
CA GLU A 690 -7.83 14.60 18.45
C GLU A 690 -7.55 15.84 17.60
N PHE A 691 -7.49 15.70 16.27
CA PHE A 691 -7.34 16.83 15.35
C PHE A 691 -8.59 17.73 15.30
N ASP A 692 -9.78 17.20 15.62
CA ASP A 692 -10.99 18.02 15.68
C ASP A 692 -10.94 18.99 16.87
N GLU A 693 -10.20 18.68 17.93
CA GLU A 693 -9.94 19.63 19.01
C GLU A 693 -9.13 20.84 18.54
N VAL A 694 -8.16 20.61 17.65
CA VAL A 694 -7.37 21.70 17.02
C VAL A 694 -8.31 22.61 16.23
N ARG A 695 -9.14 22.03 15.36
CA ARG A 695 -10.10 22.78 14.53
C ARG A 695 -11.12 23.54 15.37
N ASN A 696 -11.66 22.91 16.41
CA ASN A 696 -12.63 23.53 17.31
C ASN A 696 -12.00 24.70 18.08
N HIS A 697 -10.74 24.57 18.51
CA HIS A 697 -10.05 25.66 19.18
C HIS A 697 -9.71 26.80 18.20
N LEU A 698 -9.22 26.49 17.00
CA LEU A 698 -8.98 27.48 15.94
C LEU A 698 -10.26 28.25 15.58
N GLY A 699 -11.39 27.55 15.38
CA GLY A 699 -12.66 28.20 15.08
C GLY A 699 -13.23 29.03 16.24
N GLY A 700 -12.98 28.61 17.48
CA GLY A 700 -13.60 29.19 18.68
C GLY A 700 -12.78 30.27 19.42
N SER A 701 -11.46 30.34 19.25
CA SER A 701 -10.60 31.33 19.91
C SER A 701 -10.00 32.34 18.92
N ALA A 702 -9.20 33.29 19.42
CA ALA A 702 -8.29 34.11 18.61
C ALA A 702 -6.81 33.78 18.92
N ASP A 703 -6.56 32.67 19.63
CA ASP A 703 -5.23 32.29 20.09
C ASP A 703 -4.36 31.85 18.93
N LYS A 704 -3.05 32.11 19.01
CA LYS A 704 -2.05 31.45 18.17
C LYS A 704 -2.02 29.96 18.50
N VAL A 705 -2.00 29.11 17.47
CA VAL A 705 -2.03 27.66 17.61
C VAL A 705 -0.79 27.06 16.96
N VAL A 706 -0.08 26.24 17.73
CA VAL A 706 1.06 25.45 17.26
C VAL A 706 0.68 23.97 17.31
N VAL A 707 0.84 23.27 16.20
CA VAL A 707 0.62 21.82 16.10
C VAL A 707 1.95 21.12 15.82
N LEU A 708 2.38 20.25 16.73
CA LEU A 708 3.54 19.37 16.52
C LEU A 708 3.08 18.05 15.93
N SER A 709 3.55 17.74 14.72
CA SER A 709 3.28 16.46 14.08
C SER A 709 4.53 15.88 13.42
N ALA A 710 4.47 14.59 13.10
CA ALA A 710 5.48 13.93 12.29
C ALA A 710 5.02 13.90 10.81
N TYR A 711 5.98 13.88 9.88
CA TYR A 711 5.68 13.78 8.44
C TYR A 711 4.72 12.64 8.08
N GLY A 712 4.93 11.45 8.67
CA GLY A 712 4.10 10.27 8.40
C GLY A 712 2.63 10.49 8.75
N SER A 713 2.37 11.19 9.85
CA SER A 713 1.04 11.42 10.43
C SER A 713 0.20 12.40 9.61
N MET A 714 0.74 13.59 9.31
CA MET A 714 0.03 14.56 8.45
C MET A 714 -0.13 14.05 7.02
N GLY A 715 0.79 13.20 6.55
CA GLY A 715 0.70 12.57 5.24
C GLY A 715 -0.52 11.66 5.09
N GLU A 716 -1.22 11.25 6.15
CA GLU A 716 -2.38 10.33 6.06
C GLU A 716 -3.66 10.98 5.52
N GLY A 717 -3.61 12.25 5.12
CA GLY A 717 -4.69 12.89 4.38
C GLY A 717 -5.70 13.65 5.24
N LYS A 718 -5.38 13.94 6.51
CA LYS A 718 -6.21 14.87 7.29
C LYS A 718 -6.09 16.28 6.71
N ASN A 719 -7.22 16.86 6.33
CA ASN A 719 -7.30 18.24 5.87
C ASN A 719 -7.07 19.19 7.07
N PRO A 720 -6.03 20.04 7.09
CA PRO A 720 -5.79 20.93 8.22
C PRO A 720 -6.77 22.11 8.31
N ASP A 721 -7.64 22.27 7.31
CA ASP A 721 -8.59 23.37 7.25
C ASP A 721 -9.58 23.43 8.44
N TYR A 722 -10.00 24.66 8.75
CA TYR A 722 -11.01 24.93 9.75
C TYR A 722 -12.00 26.01 9.28
N ALA A 723 -13.21 25.97 9.84
CA ALA A 723 -14.23 26.98 9.60
C ALA A 723 -13.96 28.20 10.50
N VAL A 724 -13.95 29.37 9.91
CA VAL A 724 -13.71 30.63 10.63
C VAL A 724 -15.03 31.13 11.18
N GLN A 725 -15.16 31.18 12.51
CA GLN A 725 -16.40 31.60 13.19
C GLN A 725 -16.29 33.01 13.80
N GLN A 726 -15.07 33.53 13.95
CA GLN A 726 -14.80 34.83 14.55
C GLN A 726 -14.83 35.95 13.51
N VAL A 727 -15.63 36.99 13.77
CA VAL A 727 -15.76 38.15 12.87
C VAL A 727 -14.44 38.88 12.70
N ALA A 728 -13.67 39.06 13.79
CA ALA A 728 -12.38 39.73 13.75
C ALA A 728 -11.34 39.01 12.88
N GLU A 729 -11.40 37.68 12.80
CA GLU A 729 -10.53 36.89 11.92
C GLU A 729 -11.00 36.97 10.47
N LEU A 730 -12.32 36.91 10.23
CA LEU A 730 -12.90 37.08 8.88
C LEU A 730 -12.46 38.40 8.22
N GLU A 731 -12.40 39.48 8.98
CA GLU A 731 -11.96 40.80 8.49
C GLU A 731 -10.47 40.85 8.10
N GLN A 732 -9.64 39.95 8.63
CA GLN A 732 -8.21 39.88 8.33
C GLN A 732 -7.89 38.97 7.13
N LEU A 733 -8.84 38.15 6.68
CA LEU A 733 -8.61 37.22 5.57
C LEU A 733 -8.66 37.91 4.22
N VAL A 734 -7.68 37.60 3.38
CA VAL A 734 -7.58 38.11 2.00
C VAL A 734 -7.92 37.01 1.01
N TRP A 735 -8.92 37.26 0.16
CA TRP A 735 -9.22 36.36 -0.95
C TRP A 735 -8.22 36.54 -2.10
N VAL A 736 -7.37 35.53 -2.30
CA VAL A 736 -6.30 35.55 -3.31
C VAL A 736 -6.69 34.96 -4.66
N GLY A 737 -7.90 34.40 -4.78
CA GLY A 737 -8.38 33.76 -6.01
C GLY A 737 -8.95 34.74 -7.03
N ASN A 738 -9.05 34.32 -8.28
CA ASN A 738 -9.91 34.97 -9.27
C ASN A 738 -11.40 34.69 -8.95
N GLY A 739 -12.25 35.70 -9.14
CA GLY A 739 -13.71 35.57 -8.99
C GLY A 739 -14.24 35.94 -7.61
N GLN A 740 -15.51 35.62 -7.36
CA GLN A 740 -16.16 35.89 -6.07
C GLN A 740 -15.59 35.01 -4.96
N ALA A 741 -15.48 35.59 -3.76
CA ALA A 741 -15.09 34.85 -2.57
C ALA A 741 -16.13 33.74 -2.28
N PRO A 742 -15.70 32.58 -1.73
CA PRO A 742 -16.62 31.50 -1.38
C PRO A 742 -17.63 31.97 -0.32
N ALA A 743 -18.88 31.48 -0.41
CA ALA A 743 -19.92 31.80 0.57
C ALA A 743 -19.63 31.25 1.99
N SER A 744 -18.88 30.14 2.08
CA SER A 744 -18.38 29.59 3.34
C SER A 744 -16.87 29.81 3.42
N VAL A 745 -16.44 30.60 4.39
CA VAL A 745 -15.02 30.92 4.59
C VAL A 745 -14.38 29.85 5.46
N ARG A 746 -13.39 29.17 4.88
CA ARG A 746 -12.47 28.27 5.58
C ARG A 746 -11.06 28.77 5.36
N THR A 747 -10.20 28.58 6.34
CA THR A 747 -8.77 28.90 6.24
C THR A 747 -7.95 27.69 6.67
N ASP A 748 -6.64 27.76 6.45
CA ASP A 748 -5.69 26.67 6.63
C ASP A 748 -4.38 27.22 7.26
N ILE A 749 -3.36 26.38 7.35
CA ILE A 749 -2.03 26.68 7.86
C ILE A 749 -1.46 27.93 7.19
N ASP A 750 -1.12 28.93 8.00
CA ASP A 750 -0.46 30.15 7.56
C ASP A 750 1.05 30.15 7.86
N THR A 751 1.53 29.21 8.68
CA THR A 751 2.94 29.09 9.07
C THR A 751 3.37 27.63 9.07
N LEU A 752 4.45 27.30 8.37
CA LEU A 752 4.93 25.92 8.26
C LEU A 752 6.41 25.83 8.63
N TYR A 753 6.74 24.98 9.60
CA TYR A 753 8.12 24.56 9.87
C TYR A 753 8.34 23.13 9.40
N LEU A 754 9.37 22.94 8.58
CA LEU A 754 9.76 21.66 8.01
C LEU A 754 11.15 21.26 8.52
N GLU A 755 11.22 20.28 9.42
CA GLU A 755 12.50 19.65 9.75
C GLU A 755 13.01 18.90 8.52
N LYS A 756 14.29 19.02 8.15
CA LYS A 756 14.86 18.29 7.00
C LYS A 756 14.51 16.79 7.09
N PRO A 757 13.72 16.22 6.15
CA PRO A 757 13.26 14.85 6.31
C PRO A 757 14.41 13.85 6.16
N THR A 758 14.52 12.91 7.09
CA THR A 758 15.66 11.96 7.19
C THR A 758 15.30 10.52 6.81
N HIS A 759 14.02 10.15 6.84
CA HIS A 759 13.55 8.79 6.50
C HIS A 759 13.21 8.68 5.02
N GLN A 760 14.20 8.73 4.12
CA GLN A 760 13.94 8.74 2.67
C GLN A 760 13.81 7.34 2.07
N LEU A 761 14.55 6.38 2.60
CA LEU A 761 14.44 4.97 2.23
C LEU A 761 13.34 4.30 3.06
N PHE A 762 12.63 3.35 2.44
CA PHE A 762 11.64 2.51 3.11
C PHE A 762 12.32 1.58 4.12
N SER A 763 11.65 1.36 5.25
CA SER A 763 12.08 0.49 6.34
C SER A 763 10.87 -0.19 6.97
N SER A 764 11.09 -1.34 7.60
CA SER A 764 10.08 -2.04 8.41
C SER A 764 10.72 -2.51 9.71
N GLU A 765 9.92 -2.62 10.77
CA GLU A 765 10.33 -3.27 12.02
C GLU A 765 10.52 -4.77 11.83
N ASP A 766 9.74 -5.38 10.93
CA ASP A 766 9.98 -6.74 10.47
C ASP A 766 11.26 -6.75 9.62
N TYR A 767 12.26 -7.47 10.10
CA TYR A 767 13.57 -7.59 9.45
C TYR A 767 13.48 -8.13 8.03
N GLN A 768 12.65 -9.13 7.78
CA GLN A 768 12.54 -9.79 6.48
C GLN A 768 11.86 -8.88 5.47
N VAL A 769 10.78 -8.23 5.88
CA VAL A 769 10.12 -7.19 5.08
C VAL A 769 11.11 -6.05 4.82
N GLY A 770 11.78 -5.54 5.86
CA GLY A 770 12.75 -4.45 5.76
C GLY A 770 13.92 -4.75 4.81
N GLN A 771 14.44 -5.98 4.82
CA GLN A 771 15.45 -6.40 3.84
C GLN A 771 14.90 -6.41 2.42
N LEU A 772 13.69 -6.92 2.20
CA LEU A 772 13.09 -6.97 0.87
C LEU A 772 12.85 -5.56 0.31
N LEU A 773 12.34 -4.65 1.15
CA LEU A 773 12.18 -3.23 0.82
C LEU A 773 13.51 -2.60 0.43
N LEU A 774 14.57 -2.83 1.21
CA LEU A 774 15.90 -2.29 0.91
C LEU A 774 16.45 -2.86 -0.41
N LEU A 775 16.37 -4.16 -0.63
CA LEU A 775 16.83 -4.80 -1.86
C LEU A 775 16.07 -4.30 -3.09
N HIS A 776 14.75 -4.11 -2.98
CA HIS A 776 13.94 -3.50 -4.04
C HIS A 776 14.44 -2.09 -4.39
N GLN A 777 14.68 -1.25 -3.38
CA GLN A 777 15.17 0.13 -3.57
C GLN A 777 16.55 0.14 -4.24
N ILE A 778 17.45 -0.76 -3.86
CA ILE A 778 18.77 -0.88 -4.52
C ILE A 778 18.59 -1.28 -6.00
N MET A 779 17.69 -2.22 -6.30
CA MET A 779 17.44 -2.63 -7.69
C MET A 779 16.78 -1.52 -8.52
N ALA A 780 15.87 -0.75 -7.93
CA ALA A 780 15.26 0.39 -8.60
C ALA A 780 16.30 1.42 -9.03
N LEU A 781 17.24 1.74 -8.13
CA LEU A 781 18.36 2.64 -8.44
C LEU A 781 19.29 2.07 -9.52
N GLN A 782 19.50 0.76 -9.55
CA GLN A 782 20.32 0.11 -10.58
C GLN A 782 19.65 0.19 -11.96
N GLU A 783 18.37 -0.18 -12.05
CA GLU A 783 17.64 -0.27 -13.32
C GLU A 783 17.50 1.09 -13.99
N SER A 784 17.26 2.13 -13.18
CA SER A 784 17.21 3.53 -13.63
C SER A 784 18.60 4.16 -13.87
N GLY A 785 19.68 3.42 -13.64
CA GLY A 785 21.05 3.86 -13.88
C GLY A 785 21.60 4.87 -12.86
N TRP A 786 20.94 5.07 -11.71
CA TRP A 786 21.43 5.94 -10.64
C TRP A 786 22.64 5.40 -9.89
N ILE A 787 22.82 4.08 -9.89
CA ILE A 787 24.00 3.39 -9.37
C ILE A 787 24.47 2.34 -10.38
N SER A 788 25.78 2.15 -10.47
CA SER A 788 26.39 1.14 -11.34
C SER A 788 26.19 -0.28 -10.82
N LEU A 789 26.32 -1.30 -11.69
CA LEU A 789 26.28 -2.71 -11.29
C LEU A 789 27.31 -3.06 -10.17
N ALA A 790 28.46 -2.40 -10.17
CA ALA A 790 29.50 -2.61 -9.16
C ALA A 790 29.10 -2.06 -7.79
N GLU A 791 28.53 -0.84 -7.77
CA GLU A 791 27.97 -0.23 -6.57
C GLU A 791 26.80 -1.05 -6.04
N THR A 792 25.91 -1.50 -6.92
CA THR A 792 24.78 -2.36 -6.57
C THR A 792 25.22 -3.63 -5.87
N ARG A 793 26.18 -4.37 -6.43
CA ARG A 793 26.73 -5.59 -5.78
C ARG A 793 27.29 -5.29 -4.40
N THR A 794 27.93 -4.14 -4.23
CA THR A 794 28.46 -3.69 -2.95
C THR A 794 27.34 -3.40 -1.95
N TRP A 795 26.30 -2.66 -2.37
CA TRP A 795 25.17 -2.31 -1.51
C TRP A 795 24.37 -3.56 -1.13
N VAL A 796 24.09 -4.45 -2.09
CA VAL A 796 23.40 -5.72 -1.79
C VAL A 796 24.23 -6.54 -0.80
N ARG A 797 25.53 -6.72 -1.00
CA ARG A 797 26.37 -7.48 -0.06
C ARG A 797 26.31 -6.90 1.36
N LYS A 798 26.40 -5.57 1.49
CA LYS A 798 26.27 -4.87 2.78
C LYS A 798 24.90 -5.09 3.43
N ALA A 799 23.82 -5.03 2.64
CA ALA A 799 22.48 -5.32 3.12
C ALA A 799 22.34 -6.77 3.61
N LEU A 800 22.91 -7.74 2.88
CA LEU A 800 22.91 -9.16 3.24
C LEU A 800 23.75 -9.45 4.50
N GLN A 801 24.78 -8.65 4.77
CA GLN A 801 25.61 -8.73 5.99
C GLN A 801 24.95 -8.04 7.20
N GLY A 802 23.80 -7.40 7.02
CA GLY A 802 23.08 -6.72 8.11
C GLY A 802 23.66 -5.36 8.48
N MET A 803 24.37 -4.67 7.57
CA MET A 803 24.83 -3.30 7.82
C MET A 803 23.65 -2.36 8.12
N ALA A 804 23.92 -1.37 8.99
CA ALA A 804 22.91 -0.43 9.44
C ALA A 804 22.32 0.39 8.27
N HIS A 805 20.99 0.49 8.25
CA HIS A 805 20.21 1.29 7.30
C HIS A 805 20.75 2.71 7.08
N ARG A 806 21.33 3.33 8.12
CA ARG A 806 21.97 4.66 8.05
C ARG A 806 23.10 4.75 7.02
N GLN A 807 23.86 3.69 6.80
CA GLN A 807 24.95 3.71 5.82
C GLN A 807 24.40 3.73 4.38
N HIS A 808 23.36 2.95 4.11
CA HIS A 808 22.65 2.97 2.83
C HIS A 808 22.00 4.33 2.58
N LEU A 809 21.39 4.93 3.60
CA LEU A 809 20.81 6.26 3.51
C LEU A 809 21.87 7.33 3.16
N GLY A 810 23.04 7.28 3.80
CA GLY A 810 24.14 8.19 3.49
C GLY A 810 24.68 8.03 2.06
N ALA A 811 24.65 6.82 1.52
CA ALA A 811 25.00 6.57 0.12
C ALA A 811 23.90 7.02 -0.84
N TYR A 812 22.63 6.81 -0.48
CA TYR A 812 21.47 7.25 -1.25
C TYR A 812 21.44 8.78 -1.45
N HIS A 813 21.79 9.56 -0.43
CA HIS A 813 21.87 11.02 -0.54
C HIS A 813 22.85 11.53 -1.62
N LYS A 814 23.73 10.67 -2.14
CA LYS A 814 24.68 11.01 -3.21
C LYS A 814 24.19 10.63 -4.61
N THR A 815 23.05 9.96 -4.71
CA THR A 815 22.48 9.50 -5.99
C THR A 815 21.70 10.62 -6.68
N GLY A 816 21.55 10.51 -8.00
CA GLY A 816 20.70 11.44 -8.76
C GLY A 816 19.21 11.28 -8.45
N ASP A 817 18.77 10.10 -8.00
CA ASP A 817 17.40 9.89 -7.53
C ASP A 817 17.05 10.81 -6.36
N TYR A 818 17.96 10.96 -5.38
CA TYR A 818 17.76 11.86 -4.25
C TYR A 818 17.60 13.33 -4.70
N VAL A 819 18.31 13.73 -5.76
CA VAL A 819 18.16 15.06 -6.35
C VAL A 819 16.75 15.27 -6.91
N TRP A 820 16.18 14.24 -7.56
CA TRP A 820 14.79 14.29 -8.02
C TRP A 820 13.78 14.24 -6.88
N LEU A 821 14.09 13.51 -5.80
CA LEU A 821 13.26 13.47 -4.60
C LEU A 821 13.14 14.84 -3.94
N ILE A 822 14.26 15.57 -3.77
CA ILE A 822 14.24 16.93 -3.20
C ILE A 822 13.67 17.98 -4.16
N ARG A 823 13.70 17.70 -5.47
CA ARG A 823 13.12 18.54 -6.53
C ARG A 823 11.73 18.07 -6.97
N LYS A 824 10.98 17.33 -6.13
CA LYS A 824 9.59 16.93 -6.39
C LYS A 824 8.74 18.19 -6.67
N VAL A 825 8.70 18.62 -7.93
CA VAL A 825 7.90 19.71 -8.49
C VAL A 825 7.36 19.24 -9.82
#